data_AF-A0A6M7TTM6-F1
#
_entry.id   AF-A0A6M7TTM6-F1
#
_cell.length_a   1.000
_cell.length_b   1.000
_cell.length_c   1.000
_cell.angle_alpha   90.00
_cell.angle_beta   90.00
_cell.angle_gamma   90.00
#
_symmetry.space_group_name_H-M   'P 1'
#
loop_
_entity.id
_entity.type
_entity.pdbx_description
1 polymer ?
#
loop_
_entity_poly.entity_id
_entity_poly.type
_entity_poly.pdbx_seq_one_letter_code
_entity_poly.pdbx_strand_id
1 'polypeptide(L)'
;MTVVAMVPLMGGLAIAVDFTEMNREKQMVTNALDAANFATARRLTEGATDDQLKAYALDFFNANLNDVDPASATLNVTLPSNTSGGGLLTMTAQLAYKPYFYPAFAQLVGKSATDANQRINFNVTSQVRLKNTLEVALVLDNSGSMTTLGTGSGQKRIDLLKTASKQLVDTLAQQAVMIKQVDKPVQFGLVPFAASVNVGPANGNASWMDTEGLSPVSNENFDWSTLNAANKYAQQTNGIWYKRGTGWGSEEGQMLTRFSLYRDMKVVTNHERVVNSKRVVCDEYNSNNTCKRSHDEYDYIDSYGPFASWQGCVEARPYPYNVNDASPSGGSANTGTGVGDPATMFVPMFAPDEPGNHWKLTQDPDEAAPVTYGAVNSWWNDDPTSSTGQARQRNMAKYFQPRPIDAPALPAGNGPNYSCTTNPITPLTDVSVADGATAIKAAIDLMQPNGGTNVPEGMAWGWRVVSSGEPFTQGRRETEKGNDKVVIVLTDGANTYYTPSSLGYSDPANSKSTYASYGYLNPGYNGTSIGRMFMGTSGAIGQFDYSNGNYTNELNEQMATLCNNAKAANIMVMTVALDLSTSQASDKLAINALKSCSSDSRFRKDPTDPSKPAKLFWNATGASLSNDFKEIGNELSNLRVVG
;
A
#
# COMPACT_ATOMS: atom_id res chain seq x y z
N MET A 1 -61.28 44.95 50.56
CA MET A 1 -59.81 44.92 50.34
C MET A 1 -59.24 43.50 50.19
N THR A 2 -59.82 42.47 50.82
CA THR A 2 -59.37 41.07 50.73
C THR A 2 -59.44 40.45 49.33
N VAL A 3 -60.44 40.80 48.50
CA VAL A 3 -60.57 40.29 47.12
C VAL A 3 -59.51 40.87 46.17
N VAL A 4 -59.04 42.10 46.42
CA VAL A 4 -58.06 42.79 45.55
C VAL A 4 -56.64 42.21 45.74
N ALA A 5 -56.31 41.71 46.93
CA ALA A 5 -55.01 41.09 47.22
C ALA A 5 -54.91 39.61 46.77
N MET A 6 -56.04 38.96 46.48
CA MET A 6 -56.09 37.54 46.12
C MET A 6 -55.65 37.28 44.67
N VAL A 7 -55.98 38.20 43.75
CA VAL A 7 -55.64 38.10 42.32
C VAL A 7 -54.11 38.09 42.08
N PRO A 8 -53.30 38.99 42.68
CA PRO A 8 -51.84 38.95 42.55
C PRO A 8 -51.20 37.69 43.16
N LEU A 9 -51.70 37.20 44.30
CA LEU A 9 -51.16 36.01 44.96
C LEU A 9 -51.43 34.73 44.16
N MET A 10 -52.65 34.56 43.64
CA MET A 10 -52.99 33.44 42.77
C MET A 10 -52.25 33.53 41.42
N GLY A 11 -52.07 34.73 40.89
CA GLY A 11 -51.24 34.96 39.69
C GLY A 11 -49.78 34.55 39.91
N GLY A 12 -49.21 34.89 41.07
CA GLY A 12 -47.85 34.48 41.44
C GLY A 12 -47.70 32.95 41.53
N LEU A 13 -48.67 32.26 42.13
CA LEU A 13 -48.69 30.80 42.20
C LEU A 13 -48.86 30.15 40.81
N ALA A 14 -49.77 30.66 39.98
CA ALA A 14 -49.99 30.17 38.62
C ALA A 14 -48.71 30.27 37.78
N ILE A 15 -48.04 31.42 37.82
CA ILE A 15 -46.76 31.64 37.13
C ILE A 15 -45.66 30.74 37.70
N ALA A 16 -45.59 30.57 39.03
CA ALA A 16 -44.58 29.72 39.65
C ALA A 16 -44.70 28.25 39.23
N VAL A 17 -45.92 27.69 39.23
CA VAL A 17 -46.16 26.31 38.80
C VAL A 17 -45.83 26.13 37.33
N ASP A 18 -46.31 27.02 36.47
CA ASP A 18 -46.00 26.96 35.03
C ASP A 18 -44.50 27.12 34.76
N PHE A 19 -43.80 27.95 35.53
CA PHE A 19 -42.35 28.11 35.41
C PHE A 19 -41.60 26.85 35.83
N THR A 20 -42.05 26.15 36.88
CA THR A 20 -41.46 24.87 37.30
C THR A 20 -41.68 23.78 36.26
N GLU A 21 -42.90 23.62 35.73
CA GLU A 21 -43.22 22.62 34.71
C GLU A 21 -42.51 22.91 33.38
N MET A 22 -42.47 24.17 32.96
CA MET A 22 -41.72 24.62 31.79
C MET A 22 -40.23 24.25 31.90
N ASN A 23 -39.60 24.47 33.06
CA ASN A 23 -38.20 24.09 33.27
C ASN A 23 -38.01 22.57 33.29
N ARG A 24 -38.98 21.82 33.84
CA ARG A 24 -38.96 20.35 33.84
C ARG A 24 -39.01 19.79 32.42
N GLU A 25 -39.97 20.23 31.61
CA GLU A 25 -40.10 19.79 30.21
C GLU A 25 -38.88 20.21 29.38
N LYS A 26 -38.37 21.43 29.58
CA LYS A 26 -37.13 21.89 28.92
C LYS A 26 -35.93 21.00 29.27
N GLN A 27 -35.77 20.59 30.52
CA GLN A 27 -34.70 19.68 30.92
C GLN A 27 -34.89 18.28 30.32
N MET A 28 -36.11 17.75 30.31
CA MET A 28 -36.41 16.45 29.69
C MET A 28 -36.09 16.45 28.19
N VAL A 29 -36.53 17.49 27.46
CA VAL A 29 -36.22 17.67 26.04
C VAL A 29 -34.71 17.81 25.81
N THR A 30 -34.00 18.54 26.67
CA THR A 30 -32.53 18.68 26.57
C THR A 30 -31.83 17.33 26.73
N ASN A 31 -32.20 16.55 27.75
CA ASN A 31 -31.62 15.22 27.98
C ASN A 31 -31.93 14.24 26.85
N ALA A 32 -33.17 14.25 26.35
CA ALA A 32 -33.58 13.44 25.20
C ALA A 32 -32.81 13.82 23.94
N LEU A 33 -32.62 15.13 23.71
CA LEU A 33 -31.84 15.66 22.60
C LEU A 33 -30.37 15.23 22.68
N ASP A 34 -29.73 15.35 23.83
CA ASP A 34 -28.32 14.96 24.01
C ASP A 34 -28.12 13.45 23.83
N ALA A 35 -29.01 12.63 24.38
CA ALA A 35 -28.97 11.18 24.21
C ALA A 35 -29.15 10.78 22.74
N ALA A 36 -30.13 11.38 22.04
CA ALA A 36 -30.38 11.15 20.62
C ALA A 36 -29.20 11.62 19.75
N ASN A 37 -28.60 12.75 20.08
CA ASN A 37 -27.45 13.30 19.35
C ASN A 37 -26.23 12.39 19.48
N PHE A 38 -25.90 11.92 20.68
CA PHE A 38 -24.78 11.00 20.89
C PHE A 38 -25.01 9.63 20.24
N ALA A 39 -26.22 9.07 20.38
CA ALA A 39 -26.59 7.80 19.75
C ALA A 39 -26.51 7.89 18.22
N THR A 40 -26.99 8.98 17.64
CA THR A 40 -26.94 9.22 16.19
C THR A 40 -25.52 9.47 15.71
N ALA A 41 -24.70 10.19 16.47
CA ALA A 41 -23.29 10.38 16.16
C ALA A 41 -22.53 9.04 16.07
N ARG A 42 -22.79 8.12 17.01
CA ARG A 42 -22.22 6.76 16.96
C ARG A 42 -22.68 6.01 15.71
N ARG A 43 -23.98 6.03 15.42
CA ARG A 43 -24.53 5.35 14.22
C ARG A 43 -24.01 5.95 12.91
N LEU A 44 -23.73 7.25 12.90
CA LEU A 44 -23.14 7.99 11.78
C LEU A 44 -21.70 7.53 11.53
N THR A 45 -20.91 7.28 12.57
CA THR A 45 -19.54 6.73 12.41
C THR A 45 -19.51 5.31 11.87
N GLU A 46 -20.58 4.53 12.01
CA GLU A 46 -20.68 3.16 11.49
C GLU A 46 -21.01 3.10 9.98
N GLY A 47 -21.21 4.24 9.32
CA GLY A 47 -21.46 4.32 7.87
C GLY A 47 -22.93 4.26 7.45
N ALA A 48 -23.87 4.56 8.36
CA ALA A 48 -25.29 4.63 8.01
C ALA A 48 -25.60 5.79 7.03
N THR A 49 -26.64 5.60 6.22
CA THR A 49 -27.12 6.61 5.26
C THR A 49 -27.82 7.79 5.96
N ASP A 50 -27.87 8.94 5.29
CA ASP A 50 -28.43 10.18 5.86
C ASP A 50 -29.91 10.03 6.28
N ASP A 51 -30.71 9.28 5.51
CA ASP A 51 -32.12 9.02 5.83
C ASP A 51 -32.27 8.08 7.03
N GLN A 52 -31.45 7.03 7.11
CA GLN A 52 -31.43 6.13 8.27
C GLN A 52 -31.06 6.87 9.56
N LEU A 53 -30.15 7.84 9.47
CA LEU A 53 -29.71 8.63 10.62
C LEU A 53 -30.78 9.61 11.09
N LYS A 54 -31.47 10.27 10.17
CA LYS A 54 -32.59 11.17 10.52
C LYS A 54 -33.75 10.40 11.17
N ALA A 55 -34.09 9.23 10.62
CA ALA A 55 -35.10 8.34 11.20
C ALA A 55 -34.67 7.86 12.59
N TYR A 56 -33.45 7.35 12.73
CA TYR A 56 -32.91 6.88 14.01
C TYR A 56 -32.85 8.01 15.06
N ALA A 57 -32.43 9.21 14.68
CA ALA A 57 -32.42 10.38 15.56
C ALA A 57 -33.81 10.73 16.08
N LEU A 58 -34.82 10.72 15.20
CA LEU A 58 -36.21 11.01 15.55
C LEU A 58 -36.78 9.93 16.47
N ASP A 59 -36.59 8.66 16.14
CA ASP A 59 -37.07 7.54 16.94
C ASP A 59 -36.43 7.54 18.33
N PHE A 60 -35.11 7.74 18.41
CA PHE A 60 -34.39 7.81 19.66
C PHE A 60 -34.80 9.03 20.49
N PHE A 61 -34.96 10.20 19.86
CA PHE A 61 -35.44 11.40 20.55
C PHE A 61 -36.83 11.19 21.13
N ASN A 62 -37.79 10.72 20.33
CA ASN A 62 -39.17 10.48 20.77
C ASN A 62 -39.26 9.44 21.88
N ALA A 63 -38.44 8.37 21.82
CA ALA A 63 -38.39 7.35 22.86
C ALA A 63 -37.86 7.88 24.21
N ASN A 64 -37.12 9.00 24.21
CA ASN A 64 -36.51 9.58 25.42
C ASN A 64 -37.23 10.84 25.92
N LEU A 65 -38.32 11.29 25.27
CA LEU A 65 -39.11 12.45 25.71
C LEU A 65 -39.90 12.23 27.01
N ASN A 66 -40.04 10.98 27.45
CA ASN A 66 -40.83 10.57 28.63
C ASN A 66 -42.27 11.13 28.57
N ASP A 67 -42.63 12.01 29.51
CA ASP A 67 -43.99 12.56 29.67
C ASP A 67 -44.27 13.78 28.76
N VAL A 68 -43.31 14.21 27.94
CA VAL A 68 -43.49 15.32 26.99
C VAL A 68 -44.15 14.80 25.71
N ASP A 69 -45.26 15.41 25.30
CA ASP A 69 -45.94 15.09 24.05
C ASP A 69 -45.01 15.32 22.84
N PRO A 70 -44.73 14.30 22.01
CA PRO A 70 -43.93 14.43 20.81
C PRO A 70 -44.44 15.49 19.82
N ALA A 71 -45.76 15.75 19.79
CA ALA A 71 -46.33 16.79 18.93
C ALA A 71 -45.95 18.21 19.39
N SER A 72 -45.46 18.37 20.62
CA SER A 72 -45.02 19.64 21.19
C SER A 72 -43.51 19.86 21.13
N ALA A 73 -42.74 18.86 20.68
CA ALA A 73 -41.28 18.92 20.55
C ALA A 73 -40.83 18.47 19.15
N THR A 74 -40.58 19.42 18.24
CA THR A 74 -40.11 19.10 16.88
C THR A 74 -38.59 19.01 16.82
N LEU A 75 -38.06 17.94 16.24
CA LEU A 75 -36.62 17.73 16.05
C LEU A 75 -36.18 18.14 14.64
N ASN A 76 -35.14 18.95 14.55
CA ASN A 76 -34.40 19.25 13.33
C ASN A 76 -32.98 18.69 13.43
N VAL A 77 -32.57 17.89 12.43
CA VAL A 77 -31.24 17.25 12.38
C VAL A 77 -30.45 17.80 11.21
N THR A 78 -29.33 18.43 11.52
CA THR A 78 -28.34 18.88 10.54
C THR A 78 -27.14 17.95 10.61
N LEU A 79 -27.05 17.06 9.61
CA LEU A 79 -25.90 16.17 9.45
C LEU A 79 -24.67 16.97 8.98
N PRO A 80 -23.46 16.58 9.38
CA PRO A 80 -22.25 17.18 8.84
C PRO A 80 -22.16 16.95 7.32
N SER A 81 -21.59 17.92 6.59
CA SER A 81 -21.41 17.79 5.14
C SER A 81 -20.65 16.51 4.80
N ASN A 82 -21.06 15.80 3.75
CA ASN A 82 -20.49 14.52 3.30
C ASN A 82 -19.04 14.62 2.76
N THR A 83 -18.30 15.64 3.16
CA THR A 83 -16.87 15.79 2.89
C THR A 83 -16.10 15.02 3.96
N SER A 84 -15.21 14.11 3.56
CA SER A 84 -14.28 13.46 4.50
C SER A 84 -13.57 14.50 5.38
N GLY A 85 -13.18 14.11 6.60
CA GLY A 85 -12.82 15.04 7.67
C GLY A 85 -14.06 15.44 8.46
N GLY A 86 -14.03 15.22 9.78
CA GLY A 86 -15.24 15.28 10.61
C GLY A 86 -15.94 16.64 10.58
N GLY A 87 -17.21 16.63 11.01
CA GLY A 87 -18.04 17.81 11.08
C GLY A 87 -18.90 17.81 12.34
N LEU A 88 -19.66 18.89 12.52
CA LEU A 88 -20.60 19.05 13.62
C LEU A 88 -21.94 18.41 13.25
N LEU A 89 -22.31 17.33 13.93
CA LEU A 89 -23.69 16.90 13.98
C LEU A 89 -24.43 17.85 14.91
N THR A 90 -25.36 18.63 14.35
CA THR A 90 -26.18 19.58 15.11
C THR A 90 -27.62 19.10 15.13
N MET A 91 -28.18 18.97 16.33
CA MET A 91 -29.59 18.70 16.52
C MET A 91 -30.24 19.85 17.26
N THR A 92 -31.36 20.34 16.75
CA THR A 92 -32.15 21.39 17.39
C THR A 92 -33.55 20.86 17.66
N ALA A 93 -33.94 20.80 18.92
CA ALA A 93 -35.32 20.57 19.32
C ALA A 93 -36.03 21.91 19.57
N GLN A 94 -37.19 22.09 18.98
CA GLN A 94 -38.10 23.19 19.34
C GLN A 94 -39.23 22.66 20.21
N LEU A 95 -39.24 23.08 21.49
CA LEU A 95 -40.31 22.79 22.44
C LEU A 95 -41.31 23.95 22.44
N ALA A 96 -42.57 23.66 22.12
CA ALA A 96 -43.68 24.62 22.16
C ALA A 96 -44.51 24.41 23.44
N TYR A 97 -44.02 24.91 24.58
CA TYR A 97 -44.65 24.75 25.89
C TYR A 97 -46.00 25.48 25.95
N LYS A 98 -47.03 24.79 26.45
CA LYS A 98 -48.36 25.35 26.68
C LYS A 98 -48.57 25.52 28.19
N PRO A 99 -48.56 26.76 28.72
CA PRO A 99 -48.84 27.00 30.13
C PRO A 99 -50.22 26.48 30.54
N TYR A 100 -50.30 25.85 31.73
CA TYR A 100 -51.52 25.27 32.26
C TYR A 100 -52.39 26.30 33.00
N PHE A 101 -51.76 27.18 33.79
CA PHE A 101 -52.48 28.08 34.71
C PHE A 101 -52.40 29.56 34.29
N TYR A 102 -51.37 29.95 33.55
CA TYR A 102 -51.19 31.29 33.02
C TYR A 102 -52.38 31.77 32.15
N PRO A 103 -52.98 30.95 31.26
CA PRO A 103 -54.07 31.45 30.41
C PRO A 103 -55.28 31.91 31.22
N ALA A 104 -55.61 31.19 32.30
CA ALA A 104 -56.69 31.55 33.21
C ALA A 104 -56.40 32.87 33.94
N PHE A 105 -55.17 33.05 34.41
CA PHE A 105 -54.74 34.31 35.04
C PHE A 105 -54.72 35.48 34.05
N ALA A 106 -54.17 35.28 32.84
CA ALA A 106 -54.08 36.30 31.81
C ALA A 106 -55.47 36.81 31.39
N GLN A 107 -56.44 35.92 31.24
CA GLN A 107 -57.83 36.28 30.97
C GLN A 107 -58.46 37.06 32.14
N LEU A 108 -58.15 36.69 33.39
CA LEU A 108 -58.65 37.38 34.58
C LEU A 108 -58.15 38.83 34.68
N VAL A 109 -56.95 39.12 34.17
CA VAL A 109 -56.39 40.48 34.11
C VAL A 109 -56.70 41.22 32.79
N GLY A 110 -57.64 40.70 31.99
CA GLY A 110 -58.18 41.38 30.81
C GLY A 110 -57.42 41.17 29.51
N LYS A 111 -56.51 40.17 29.43
CA LYS A 111 -55.90 39.77 28.15
C LYS A 111 -56.90 39.00 27.28
N SER A 112 -56.75 39.11 25.96
CA SER A 112 -57.56 38.35 25.01
C SER A 112 -57.30 36.83 25.17
N ALA A 113 -58.28 36.00 24.81
CA ALA A 113 -58.11 34.55 24.84
C ALA A 113 -56.95 34.07 23.95
N THR A 114 -56.65 34.80 22.87
CA THR A 114 -55.53 34.53 21.97
C THR A 114 -54.19 34.81 22.65
N ASP A 115 -54.04 35.95 23.32
CA ASP A 115 -52.80 36.32 24.01
C ASP A 115 -52.55 35.43 25.22
N ALA A 116 -53.61 35.04 25.92
CA ALA A 116 -53.55 34.17 27.10
C ALA A 116 -53.08 32.74 26.78
N ASN A 117 -53.35 32.23 25.57
CA ASN A 117 -53.01 30.88 25.13
C ASN A 117 -51.75 30.80 24.26
N GLN A 118 -50.93 31.84 24.23
CA GLN A 118 -49.68 31.82 23.47
C GLN A 118 -48.74 30.74 24.01
N ARG A 119 -48.20 29.93 23.10
CA ARG A 119 -47.16 28.94 23.43
C ARG A 119 -45.82 29.64 23.61
N ILE A 120 -45.03 29.14 24.55
CA ILE A 120 -43.66 29.60 24.77
C ILE A 120 -42.73 28.64 24.05
N ASN A 121 -42.06 29.14 23.00
CA ASN A 121 -41.16 28.33 22.20
C ASN A 121 -39.73 28.40 22.75
N PHE A 122 -39.13 27.23 22.95
CA PHE A 122 -37.72 27.09 23.32
C PHE A 122 -36.98 26.33 22.25
N ASN A 123 -35.85 26.88 21.82
CA ASN A 123 -34.91 26.16 20.97
C ASN A 123 -33.79 25.63 21.85
N VAL A 124 -33.63 24.31 21.86
CA VAL A 124 -32.49 23.63 22.51
C VAL A 124 -31.65 23.05 21.40
N THR A 125 -30.35 23.35 21.41
CA THR A 125 -29.41 22.83 20.41
C THR A 125 -28.35 22.00 21.10
N SER A 126 -28.13 20.79 20.60
CA SER A 126 -27.05 19.89 21.00
C SER A 126 -26.12 19.70 19.80
N GLN A 127 -24.81 19.62 20.07
CA GLN A 127 -23.80 19.43 19.04
C GLN A 127 -22.81 18.33 19.43
N VAL A 128 -22.57 17.39 18.53
CA VAL A 128 -21.54 16.35 18.68
C VAL A 128 -20.55 16.48 17.52
N ARG A 129 -19.27 16.56 17.88
CA ARG A 129 -18.17 16.57 16.90
C ARG A 129 -17.80 15.14 16.55
N LEU A 130 -17.74 14.83 15.25
CA LEU A 130 -17.25 13.53 14.79
C LEU A 130 -15.76 13.37 15.08
N LYS A 131 -15.32 12.11 15.18
CA LYS A 131 -13.88 11.78 15.28
C LYS A 131 -13.16 12.44 14.11
N ASN A 132 -12.01 13.07 14.38
CA ASN A 132 -11.10 13.58 13.35
C ASN A 132 -9.85 12.70 13.37
N THR A 133 -9.98 11.49 12.83
CA THR A 133 -8.85 10.56 12.68
C THR A 133 -8.17 10.78 11.35
N LEU A 134 -6.85 10.57 11.34
CA LEU A 134 -6.03 10.74 10.16
C LEU A 134 -5.14 9.50 9.98
N GLU A 135 -5.22 8.90 8.80
CA GLU A 135 -4.39 7.75 8.40
C GLU A 135 -3.52 8.19 7.22
N VAL A 136 -2.20 8.20 7.42
CA VAL A 136 -1.25 8.70 6.43
C VAL A 136 -0.31 7.57 5.99
N ALA A 137 -0.24 7.28 4.69
CA ALA A 137 0.85 6.51 4.13
C ALA A 137 1.91 7.45 3.53
N LEU A 138 3.13 7.37 4.05
CA LEU A 138 4.31 8.01 3.49
C LEU A 138 4.91 7.09 2.43
N VAL A 139 4.70 7.42 1.16
CA VAL A 139 5.24 6.70 0.00
C VAL A 139 6.52 7.40 -0.43
N LEU A 140 7.65 6.85 -0.04
CA LEU A 140 8.94 7.53 -0.11
C LEU A 140 9.90 6.81 -1.06
N ASP A 141 10.44 7.57 -2.00
CA ASP A 141 11.35 7.08 -3.04
C ASP A 141 12.73 6.69 -2.46
N ASN A 142 13.11 5.44 -2.73
CA ASN A 142 14.39 4.81 -2.40
C ASN A 142 15.19 4.47 -3.66
N SER A 143 14.89 5.06 -4.82
CA SER A 143 15.64 4.81 -6.04
C SER A 143 17.09 5.32 -5.95
N GLY A 144 17.94 4.82 -6.84
CA GLY A 144 19.37 5.16 -6.85
C GLY A 144 19.65 6.66 -7.08
N SER A 145 18.76 7.40 -7.77
CA SER A 145 18.88 8.85 -7.99
C SER A 145 18.90 9.65 -6.69
N MET A 146 18.29 9.11 -5.62
CA MET A 146 18.24 9.74 -4.29
C MET A 146 19.61 9.81 -3.60
N THR A 147 20.65 9.19 -4.16
CA THR A 147 22.06 9.39 -3.75
C THR A 147 22.61 10.76 -4.14
N THR A 148 21.98 11.45 -5.09
CA THR A 148 22.39 12.76 -5.61
C THR A 148 22.25 13.85 -4.55
N LEU A 149 23.08 14.90 -4.64
CA LEU A 149 22.98 16.05 -3.76
C LEU A 149 21.76 16.91 -4.11
N GLY A 150 21.05 17.36 -3.07
CA GLY A 150 19.87 18.19 -3.23
C GLY A 150 20.21 19.64 -3.54
N THR A 151 19.46 20.26 -4.44
CA THR A 151 19.75 21.62 -4.92
C THR A 151 19.71 22.62 -3.77
N GLY A 152 20.79 23.39 -3.61
CA GLY A 152 20.89 24.43 -2.57
C GLY A 152 21.09 23.94 -1.13
N SER A 153 21.22 22.62 -0.91
CA SER A 153 21.34 22.04 0.45
C SER A 153 22.74 21.53 0.80
N GLY A 154 23.49 21.03 -0.19
CA GLY A 154 24.76 20.33 0.04
C GLY A 154 24.63 18.93 0.68
N GLN A 155 23.41 18.41 0.87
CA GLN A 155 23.14 17.09 1.45
C GLN A 155 22.53 16.15 0.41
N LYS A 156 22.61 14.82 0.61
CA LYS A 156 21.95 13.87 -0.29
C LYS A 156 20.44 14.00 -0.19
N ARG A 157 19.74 13.82 -1.31
CA ARG A 157 18.28 13.87 -1.40
C ARG A 157 17.60 12.92 -0.41
N ILE A 158 18.13 11.70 -0.25
CA ILE A 158 17.59 10.72 0.72
C ILE A 158 17.68 11.21 2.17
N ASP A 159 18.75 11.92 2.55
CA ASP A 159 18.93 12.41 3.93
C ASP A 159 17.98 13.58 4.24
N LEU A 160 17.76 14.44 3.24
CA LEU A 160 16.79 15.53 3.30
C LEU A 160 15.37 14.96 3.43
N LEU A 161 15.03 13.96 2.62
CA LEU A 161 13.76 13.26 2.65
C LEU A 161 13.47 12.65 4.02
N LYS A 162 14.44 11.91 4.58
CA LYS A 162 14.33 11.32 5.92
C LYS A 162 14.10 12.38 6.97
N THR A 163 14.85 13.47 6.91
CA THR A 163 14.73 14.58 7.88
C THR A 163 13.35 15.23 7.82
N ALA A 164 12.88 15.60 6.63
CA ALA A 164 11.58 16.23 6.43
C ALA A 164 10.41 15.31 6.84
N SER A 165 10.51 14.02 6.49
CA SER A 165 9.49 13.02 6.84
C SER A 165 9.39 12.81 8.35
N LYS A 166 10.52 12.73 9.06
CA LYS A 166 10.52 12.63 10.54
C LYS A 166 9.94 13.88 11.19
N GLN A 167 10.24 15.07 10.67
CA GLN A 167 9.66 16.33 11.17
C GLN A 167 8.13 16.37 11.03
N LEU A 168 7.59 15.86 9.92
CA LEU A 168 6.15 15.75 9.72
C LEU A 168 5.51 14.77 10.71
N VAL A 169 6.11 13.59 10.91
CA VAL A 169 5.67 12.61 11.91
C VAL A 169 5.67 13.24 13.31
N ASP A 170 6.76 13.91 13.70
CA ASP A 170 6.87 14.57 15.02
C ASP A 170 5.79 15.64 15.21
N THR A 171 5.54 16.46 14.18
CA THR A 171 4.53 17.54 14.22
C THR A 171 3.13 16.98 14.42
N LEU A 172 2.74 15.96 13.65
CA LEU A 172 1.40 15.38 13.76
C LEU A 172 1.25 14.51 15.00
N ALA A 173 2.31 13.83 15.46
CA ALA A 173 2.31 13.09 16.73
C ALA A 173 2.04 14.01 17.92
N GLN A 174 2.71 15.18 18.00
CA GLN A 174 2.47 16.17 19.05
C GLN A 174 1.01 16.65 19.08
N GLN A 175 0.42 16.88 17.91
CA GLN A 175 -1.00 17.22 17.82
C GLN A 175 -1.93 16.06 18.19
N ALA A 176 -1.54 14.83 17.86
CA ALA A 176 -2.31 13.62 18.16
C ALA A 176 -2.43 13.38 19.67
N VAL A 177 -1.36 13.61 20.44
CA VAL A 177 -1.33 13.46 21.91
C VAL A 177 -2.34 14.37 22.61
N MET A 178 -2.70 15.51 22.01
CA MET A 178 -3.71 16.42 22.57
C MET A 178 -5.14 15.86 22.45
N ILE A 179 -5.38 14.83 21.63
CA ILE A 179 -6.70 14.23 21.39
C ILE A 179 -6.85 12.96 22.24
N LYS A 180 -7.28 13.13 23.50
CA LYS A 180 -7.39 12.00 24.46
C LYS A 180 -8.66 11.15 24.31
N GLN A 181 -9.66 11.60 23.56
CA GLN A 181 -10.98 10.96 23.47
C GLN A 181 -11.19 10.12 22.20
N VAL A 182 -10.18 10.04 21.33
CA VAL A 182 -10.25 9.31 20.06
C VAL A 182 -9.15 8.25 20.07
N ASP A 183 -9.53 6.99 19.89
CA ASP A 183 -8.57 5.90 19.73
C ASP A 183 -7.79 6.07 18.41
N LYS A 184 -6.46 5.91 18.46
CA LYS A 184 -5.54 6.08 17.33
C LYS A 184 -5.86 7.33 16.48
N PRO A 185 -5.73 8.54 17.06
CA PRO A 185 -6.15 9.77 16.40
C PRO A 185 -5.31 10.10 15.16
N VAL A 186 -4.06 9.64 15.11
CA VAL A 186 -3.19 9.75 13.93
C VAL A 186 -2.39 8.46 13.77
N GLN A 187 -2.48 7.85 12.60
CA GLN A 187 -1.68 6.69 12.24
C GLN A 187 -0.80 7.02 11.03
N PHE A 188 0.45 6.56 11.06
CA PHE A 188 1.37 6.62 9.94
C PHE A 188 1.76 5.22 9.49
N GLY A 189 1.79 5.01 8.19
CA GLY A 189 2.45 3.89 7.54
C GLY A 189 3.58 4.40 6.66
N LEU A 190 4.59 3.56 6.44
CA LEU A 190 5.73 3.88 5.59
C LEU A 190 5.82 2.86 4.47
N VAL A 191 5.86 3.36 3.23
CA VAL A 191 6.05 2.57 2.02
C VAL A 191 7.33 3.05 1.33
N PRO A 192 8.48 2.44 1.63
CA PRO A 192 9.69 2.65 0.86
C PRO A 192 9.53 1.94 -0.49
N PHE A 193 9.73 2.64 -1.61
CA PHE A 193 9.60 2.06 -2.94
C PHE A 193 10.83 2.35 -3.81
N ALA A 194 11.14 1.44 -4.72
CA ALA A 194 12.14 1.62 -5.78
C ALA A 194 11.59 0.96 -7.06
N ALA A 195 12.33 0.04 -7.68
CA ALA A 195 11.84 -0.77 -8.79
C ALA A 195 10.74 -1.77 -8.37
N SER A 196 10.70 -2.10 -7.08
CA SER A 196 9.76 -3.02 -6.44
C SER A 196 9.43 -2.53 -5.03
N VAL A 197 8.47 -3.18 -4.37
CA VAL A 197 8.08 -2.89 -2.98
C VAL A 197 8.19 -4.15 -2.12
N ASN A 198 8.67 -3.98 -0.89
CA ASN A 198 8.92 -5.06 0.06
C ASN A 198 7.80 -5.14 1.10
N VAL A 199 7.07 -6.25 1.14
CA VAL A 199 6.00 -6.51 2.13
C VAL A 199 6.52 -7.20 3.39
N GLY A 200 7.80 -7.56 3.43
CA GLY A 200 8.46 -8.22 4.55
C GLY A 200 8.54 -9.74 4.38
N PRO A 201 9.72 -10.35 4.64
CA PRO A 201 9.94 -11.79 4.43
C PRO A 201 9.10 -12.68 5.35
N ALA A 202 8.60 -12.15 6.47
CA ALA A 202 7.74 -12.88 7.41
C ALA A 202 6.35 -13.21 6.82
N ASN A 203 5.94 -12.53 5.75
CA ASN A 203 4.61 -12.67 5.14
C ASN A 203 4.52 -13.79 4.11
N GLY A 204 5.54 -14.64 3.96
CA GLY A 204 5.58 -15.66 2.90
C GLY A 204 4.45 -16.70 2.95
N ASN A 205 3.82 -16.89 4.12
CA ASN A 205 2.68 -17.79 4.33
C ASN A 205 1.35 -17.05 4.56
N ALA A 206 1.29 -15.75 4.28
CA ALA A 206 0.08 -14.97 4.49
C ALA A 206 -1.05 -15.41 3.52
N SER A 207 -2.30 -15.30 3.97
CA SER A 207 -3.51 -15.68 3.20
C SER A 207 -3.63 -14.97 1.85
N TRP A 208 -3.09 -13.76 1.73
CA TRP A 208 -3.11 -12.94 0.53
C TRP A 208 -1.95 -13.20 -0.44
N MET A 209 -1.01 -14.09 -0.09
CA MET A 209 0.09 -14.52 -0.95
C MET A 209 -0.29 -15.75 -1.78
N ASP A 210 0.12 -15.77 -3.05
CA ASP A 210 0.00 -16.96 -3.89
C ASP A 210 1.05 -18.00 -3.51
N THR A 211 0.72 -18.83 -2.53
CA THR A 211 1.59 -19.92 -2.06
C THR A 211 1.47 -21.20 -2.90
N GLU A 212 0.43 -21.30 -3.74
CA GLU A 212 0.11 -22.48 -4.56
C GLU A 212 0.56 -22.33 -6.02
N GLY A 213 0.91 -21.11 -6.46
CA GLY A 213 1.32 -20.83 -7.83
C GLY A 213 0.15 -20.77 -8.82
N LEU A 214 -1.05 -20.43 -8.33
CA LEU A 214 -2.28 -20.35 -9.12
C LEU A 214 -2.42 -19.02 -9.89
N SER A 215 -1.78 -17.95 -9.40
CA SER A 215 -1.78 -16.67 -10.10
C SER A 215 -1.14 -16.82 -11.47
N PRO A 216 -1.70 -16.21 -12.53
CA PRO A 216 -1.06 -16.20 -13.86
C PRO A 216 0.36 -15.60 -13.83
N VAL A 217 0.63 -14.71 -12.86
CA VAL A 217 1.97 -14.10 -12.68
C VAL A 217 2.99 -15.08 -12.09
N SER A 218 2.56 -16.09 -11.32
CA SER A 218 3.48 -17.04 -10.65
C SER A 218 4.29 -17.86 -11.62
N ASN A 219 3.71 -18.20 -12.77
CA ASN A 219 4.35 -18.98 -13.82
C ASN A 219 4.96 -18.09 -14.92
N GLU A 220 4.80 -16.77 -14.83
CA GLU A 220 5.42 -15.85 -15.78
C GLU A 220 6.94 -15.88 -15.64
N ASN A 221 7.63 -15.97 -16.78
CA ASN A 221 9.08 -16.16 -16.89
C ASN A 221 9.61 -17.52 -16.42
N PHE A 222 8.73 -18.48 -16.06
CA PHE A 222 9.10 -19.84 -15.67
C PHE A 222 8.47 -20.88 -16.62
N ASP A 223 9.30 -21.72 -17.24
CA ASP A 223 8.83 -22.80 -18.11
C ASP A 223 9.01 -24.15 -17.42
N TRP A 224 8.05 -24.50 -16.55
CA TRP A 224 8.08 -25.76 -15.80
C TRP A 224 8.09 -27.00 -16.69
N SER A 225 7.62 -26.90 -17.94
CA SER A 225 7.61 -28.02 -18.89
C SER A 225 9.02 -28.48 -19.29
N THR A 226 10.03 -27.65 -19.06
CA THR A 226 11.44 -28.02 -19.24
C THR A 226 11.94 -29.05 -18.21
N LEU A 227 11.22 -29.24 -17.09
CA LEU A 227 11.43 -30.34 -16.15
C LEU A 227 10.71 -31.59 -16.65
N ASN A 228 11.34 -32.36 -17.54
CA ASN A 228 10.70 -33.49 -18.22
C ASN A 228 11.50 -34.80 -18.18
N ALA A 229 12.44 -34.95 -17.24
CA ALA A 229 13.21 -36.18 -17.11
C ALA A 229 12.31 -37.38 -16.74
N ALA A 230 12.62 -38.57 -17.27
CA ALA A 230 11.76 -39.75 -17.21
C ALA A 230 11.24 -40.11 -15.80
N ASN A 231 12.06 -39.91 -14.76
CA ASN A 231 11.70 -40.17 -13.36
C ASN A 231 11.73 -38.92 -12.48
N LYS A 232 11.95 -37.71 -13.03
CA LYS A 232 12.02 -36.45 -12.26
C LYS A 232 11.48 -35.30 -13.12
N TYR A 233 10.16 -35.15 -13.15
CA TYR A 233 9.48 -34.19 -14.02
C TYR A 233 8.48 -33.32 -13.25
N ALA A 234 8.04 -32.24 -13.89
CA ALA A 234 6.95 -31.40 -13.45
C ALA A 234 5.64 -31.81 -14.15
N GLN A 235 4.54 -31.80 -13.41
CA GLN A 235 3.21 -32.05 -13.96
C GLN A 235 2.22 -31.04 -13.41
N GLN A 236 1.41 -30.45 -14.28
CA GLN A 236 0.33 -29.57 -13.87
C GLN A 236 -0.93 -30.38 -13.54
N THR A 237 -1.59 -30.08 -12.43
CA THR A 237 -2.87 -30.65 -12.02
C THR A 237 -3.72 -29.52 -11.44
N ASN A 238 -4.90 -29.27 -12.01
CA ASN A 238 -5.80 -28.18 -11.61
C ASN A 238 -5.11 -26.80 -11.51
N GLY A 239 -4.24 -26.49 -12.49
CA GLY A 239 -3.50 -25.23 -12.54
C GLY A 239 -2.22 -25.19 -11.72
N ILE A 240 -2.04 -26.07 -10.74
CA ILE A 240 -0.85 -26.13 -9.87
C ILE A 240 0.19 -27.07 -10.47
N TRP A 241 1.46 -26.65 -10.47
CA TRP A 241 2.58 -27.49 -10.87
C TRP A 241 3.08 -28.32 -9.70
N TYR A 242 3.39 -29.59 -9.94
CA TYR A 242 3.88 -30.51 -8.93
C TYR A 242 5.12 -31.27 -9.37
N LYS A 243 5.95 -31.63 -8.38
CA LYS A 243 7.04 -32.60 -8.51
C LYS A 243 6.45 -34.01 -8.69
N ARG A 244 6.82 -34.70 -9.78
CA ARG A 244 6.38 -36.07 -10.10
C ARG A 244 7.52 -36.98 -10.53
N GLY A 245 7.42 -38.24 -10.12
CA GLY A 245 8.42 -39.27 -10.41
C GLY A 245 9.34 -39.53 -9.23
N THR A 246 9.83 -40.77 -9.15
CA THR A 246 10.62 -41.29 -8.02
C THR A 246 11.95 -40.57 -7.80
N GLY A 247 12.46 -39.87 -8.81
CA GLY A 247 13.68 -39.06 -8.73
C GLY A 247 13.56 -37.81 -7.86
N TRP A 248 12.36 -37.45 -7.39
CA TRP A 248 12.16 -36.43 -6.35
C TRP A 248 12.32 -36.98 -4.93
N GLY A 249 12.33 -38.31 -4.74
CA GLY A 249 12.41 -38.93 -3.42
C GLY A 249 11.28 -38.47 -2.50
N SER A 250 11.62 -38.00 -1.30
CA SER A 250 10.64 -37.52 -0.31
C SER A 250 9.93 -36.22 -0.70
N GLU A 251 10.39 -35.55 -1.77
CA GLU A 251 9.74 -34.33 -2.28
C GLU A 251 8.69 -34.62 -3.37
N GLU A 252 8.53 -35.88 -3.79
CA GLU A 252 7.48 -36.25 -4.73
C GLU A 252 6.10 -35.82 -4.21
N GLY A 253 5.29 -35.22 -5.07
CA GLY A 253 3.97 -34.71 -4.71
C GLY A 253 3.95 -33.27 -4.21
N GLN A 254 5.09 -32.66 -3.88
CA GLN A 254 5.13 -31.25 -3.47
C GLN A 254 4.89 -30.30 -4.64
N MET A 255 4.36 -29.12 -4.34
CA MET A 255 4.11 -28.06 -5.32
C MET A 255 5.42 -27.42 -5.81
N LEU A 256 5.43 -27.04 -7.09
CA LEU A 256 6.45 -26.23 -7.74
C LEU A 256 5.94 -24.79 -7.82
N THR A 257 6.55 -23.91 -7.04
CA THR A 257 6.21 -22.50 -6.93
C THR A 257 7.48 -21.67 -6.79
N ARG A 258 7.38 -20.35 -6.89
CA ARG A 258 8.53 -19.47 -6.62
C ARG A 258 9.08 -19.64 -5.20
N PHE A 259 8.21 -19.89 -4.21
CA PHE A 259 8.64 -20.23 -2.85
C PHE A 259 9.31 -21.61 -2.78
N SER A 260 8.84 -22.59 -3.55
CA SER A 260 9.53 -23.88 -3.62
C SER A 260 10.94 -23.72 -4.19
N LEU A 261 11.17 -22.86 -5.17
CA LEU A 261 12.51 -22.59 -5.70
C LEU A 261 13.48 -22.08 -4.62
N TYR A 262 13.08 -21.09 -3.81
CA TYR A 262 13.90 -20.63 -2.68
C TYR A 262 14.26 -21.75 -1.70
N ARG A 263 13.33 -22.67 -1.44
CA ARG A 263 13.54 -23.81 -0.53
C ARG A 263 14.43 -24.89 -1.15
N ASP A 264 14.24 -25.16 -2.44
CA ASP A 264 14.80 -26.33 -3.11
C ASP A 264 16.20 -26.05 -3.69
N MET A 265 16.53 -24.79 -3.95
CA MET A 265 17.85 -24.38 -4.45
C MET A 265 18.93 -24.54 -3.39
N LYS A 266 19.96 -25.32 -3.74
CA LYS A 266 21.07 -25.68 -2.85
C LYS A 266 22.40 -25.15 -3.36
N VAL A 267 23.29 -24.85 -2.44
CA VAL A 267 24.70 -24.50 -2.71
C VAL A 267 25.61 -25.47 -1.97
N VAL A 268 26.76 -25.80 -2.54
CA VAL A 268 27.81 -26.57 -1.86
C VAL A 268 28.40 -25.71 -0.75
N THR A 269 28.28 -26.15 0.51
CA THR A 269 28.80 -25.44 1.69
C THR A 269 30.12 -25.99 2.19
N ASN A 270 30.43 -27.24 1.84
CA ASN A 270 31.71 -27.89 2.13
C ASN A 270 32.04 -28.85 1.01
N HIS A 271 33.30 -28.91 0.63
CA HIS A 271 33.83 -29.78 -0.42
C HIS A 271 35.03 -30.54 0.16
N GLU A 272 34.78 -31.70 0.75
CA GLU A 272 35.78 -32.46 1.49
C GLU A 272 36.41 -33.54 0.63
N ARG A 273 37.74 -33.50 0.47
CA ARG A 273 38.48 -34.53 -0.24
C ARG A 273 38.48 -35.84 0.55
N VAL A 274 38.04 -36.92 -0.07
CA VAL A 274 38.11 -38.26 0.50
C VAL A 274 39.57 -38.67 0.66
N VAL A 275 39.95 -39.07 1.88
CA VAL A 275 41.31 -39.52 2.20
C VAL A 275 41.63 -40.77 1.36
N ASN A 276 42.84 -40.81 0.79
CA ASN A 276 43.34 -41.91 -0.05
C ASN A 276 42.59 -42.16 -1.38
N SER A 277 41.86 -41.17 -1.90
CA SER A 277 41.16 -41.27 -3.20
C SER A 277 41.99 -40.87 -4.42
N LYS A 278 43.28 -40.59 -4.25
CA LYS A 278 44.15 -40.12 -5.33
C LYS A 278 44.23 -41.15 -6.46
N ARG A 279 43.83 -40.76 -7.67
CA ARG A 279 44.04 -41.51 -8.92
C ARG A 279 44.82 -40.67 -9.91
N VAL A 280 45.74 -41.29 -10.66
CA VAL A 280 46.49 -40.59 -11.72
C VAL A 280 45.79 -40.88 -13.04
N VAL A 281 45.29 -39.83 -13.69
CA VAL A 281 44.61 -39.92 -14.98
C VAL A 281 45.53 -39.40 -16.06
N CYS A 282 45.58 -40.10 -17.20
CA CYS A 282 46.38 -39.71 -18.34
C CYS A 282 45.56 -38.89 -19.34
N ASP A 283 45.98 -37.65 -19.57
CA ASP A 283 45.31 -36.68 -20.45
C ASP A 283 45.76 -36.81 -21.91
N GLU A 284 46.99 -37.25 -22.13
CA GLU A 284 47.57 -37.38 -23.46
C GLU A 284 48.47 -38.61 -23.52
N TYR A 285 48.31 -39.42 -24.57
CA TYR A 285 49.12 -40.61 -24.80
C TYR A 285 50.14 -40.37 -25.92
N ASN A 286 51.36 -40.89 -25.74
CA ASN A 286 52.35 -41.00 -26.81
C ASN A 286 51.90 -42.02 -27.86
N SER A 287 52.52 -41.99 -29.05
CA SER A 287 52.26 -42.97 -30.12
C SER A 287 52.57 -44.43 -29.74
N ASN A 288 53.30 -44.66 -28.65
CA ASN A 288 53.56 -45.98 -28.08
C ASN A 288 52.61 -46.34 -26.91
N ASN A 289 51.47 -45.63 -26.78
CA ASN A 289 50.47 -45.79 -25.72
C ASN A 289 51.00 -45.56 -24.28
N THR A 290 52.17 -44.94 -24.10
CA THR A 290 52.62 -44.49 -22.78
C THR A 290 52.04 -43.12 -22.45
N CYS A 291 51.75 -42.87 -21.18
CA CYS A 291 51.22 -41.58 -20.79
C CYS A 291 52.25 -40.46 -20.98
N LYS A 292 51.87 -39.41 -21.71
CA LYS A 292 52.70 -38.23 -22.00
C LYS A 292 52.43 -37.10 -21.01
N ARG A 293 51.16 -36.89 -20.68
CA ARG A 293 50.69 -35.86 -19.73
C ARG A 293 49.63 -36.48 -18.83
N SER A 294 49.76 -36.28 -17.53
CA SER A 294 48.82 -36.79 -16.53
C SER A 294 48.55 -35.76 -15.45
N HIS A 295 47.41 -35.89 -14.78
CA HIS A 295 47.08 -35.14 -13.58
C HIS A 295 46.62 -36.09 -12.46
N ASP A 296 46.61 -35.55 -11.23
CA ASP A 296 46.03 -36.22 -10.07
C ASP A 296 44.56 -35.84 -9.95
N GLU A 297 43.69 -36.83 -9.85
CA GLU A 297 42.26 -36.66 -9.58
C GLU A 297 41.94 -37.27 -8.20
N TYR A 298 40.91 -36.73 -7.52
CA TYR A 298 40.51 -37.14 -6.17
C TYR A 298 39.00 -37.29 -6.10
N ASP A 299 38.52 -38.14 -5.18
CA ASP A 299 37.10 -38.19 -4.83
C ASP A 299 36.79 -37.14 -3.76
N TYR A 300 35.59 -36.56 -3.86
CA TYR A 300 35.11 -35.53 -2.95
C TYR A 300 33.71 -35.85 -2.44
N ILE A 301 33.43 -35.42 -1.20
CA ILE A 301 32.10 -35.45 -0.60
C ILE A 301 31.64 -34.01 -0.40
N ASP A 302 30.51 -33.68 -1.01
CA ASP A 302 29.88 -32.37 -0.88
C ASP A 302 28.82 -32.35 0.22
N SER A 303 28.84 -31.29 1.03
CA SER A 303 27.72 -30.91 1.89
C SER A 303 26.94 -29.76 1.24
N TYR A 304 25.63 -29.74 1.44
CA TYR A 304 24.74 -28.77 0.82
C TYR A 304 23.99 -27.93 1.86
N GLY A 305 23.76 -26.66 1.55
CA GLY A 305 22.94 -25.74 2.32
C GLY A 305 21.97 -24.94 1.45
N PRO A 306 21.03 -24.20 2.06
CA PRO A 306 20.14 -23.31 1.32
C PRO A 306 20.94 -22.19 0.66
N PHE A 307 20.58 -21.83 -0.57
CA PHE A 307 21.27 -20.76 -1.29
C PHE A 307 20.80 -19.35 -0.92
N ALA A 308 19.49 -19.13 -0.93
CA ALA A 308 18.88 -17.83 -0.69
C ALA A 308 17.50 -17.99 -0.04
N SER A 309 17.09 -16.96 0.69
CA SER A 309 15.70 -16.80 1.15
C SER A 309 15.03 -15.64 0.43
N TRP A 310 13.71 -15.68 0.36
CA TRP A 310 12.91 -14.57 -0.14
C TRP A 310 13.06 -13.35 0.77
N GLN A 311 13.39 -12.20 0.19
CA GLN A 311 13.67 -10.96 0.94
C GLN A 311 12.43 -10.09 1.19
N GLY A 312 11.26 -10.52 0.73
CA GLY A 312 9.98 -9.88 1.04
C GLY A 312 9.37 -9.07 -0.10
N CYS A 313 9.98 -8.97 -1.29
CA CYS A 313 9.36 -8.22 -2.41
C CYS A 313 8.38 -9.05 -3.22
N VAL A 314 7.37 -8.38 -3.76
CA VAL A 314 6.28 -8.99 -4.53
C VAL A 314 6.18 -8.39 -5.93
N GLU A 315 5.65 -9.18 -6.85
CA GLU A 315 5.32 -8.75 -8.21
C GLU A 315 4.13 -7.78 -8.20
N ALA A 316 4.14 -6.82 -9.11
CA ALA A 316 2.97 -6.04 -9.47
C ALA A 316 1.90 -6.98 -10.05
N ARG A 317 0.67 -6.82 -9.55
CA ARG A 317 -0.50 -7.59 -10.01
C ARG A 317 -0.77 -7.31 -11.51
N PRO A 318 -1.41 -8.22 -12.24
CA PRO A 318 -1.80 -7.95 -13.63
C PRO A 318 -2.91 -6.89 -13.70
N TYR A 319 -3.04 -6.22 -14.85
CA TYR A 319 -4.17 -5.32 -15.10
C TYR A 319 -5.50 -6.09 -15.04
N PRO A 320 -6.57 -5.53 -14.41
CA PRO A 320 -6.68 -4.17 -13.88
C PRO A 320 -6.25 -4.02 -12.40
N TYR A 321 -5.70 -5.06 -11.78
CA TYR A 321 -5.44 -5.11 -10.33
C TYR A 321 -4.17 -4.37 -9.88
N ASN A 322 -3.26 -4.00 -10.80
CA ASN A 322 -2.16 -3.08 -10.52
C ASN A 322 -2.65 -1.67 -10.19
N VAL A 323 -3.71 -1.20 -10.86
CA VAL A 323 -4.23 0.17 -10.75
C VAL A 323 -5.42 0.33 -9.80
N ASN A 324 -5.69 -0.68 -8.96
CA ASN A 324 -6.77 -0.64 -7.98
C ASN A 324 -6.41 -1.37 -6.67
N ASP A 325 -7.32 -1.28 -5.71
CA ASP A 325 -7.21 -1.89 -4.39
C ASP A 325 -8.13 -3.12 -4.22
N ALA A 326 -8.28 -3.92 -5.29
CA ALA A 326 -9.05 -5.16 -5.20
C ALA A 326 -8.48 -6.08 -4.12
N SER A 327 -9.34 -6.68 -3.29
CA SER A 327 -8.90 -7.62 -2.26
C SER A 327 -8.38 -8.93 -2.86
N PRO A 328 -7.31 -9.52 -2.31
CA PRO A 328 -6.86 -10.86 -2.64
C PRO A 328 -7.98 -11.88 -2.39
N SER A 329 -8.26 -12.74 -3.36
CA SER A 329 -9.39 -13.68 -3.27
C SER A 329 -9.14 -15.05 -3.91
N GLY A 330 -7.92 -15.34 -4.37
CA GLY A 330 -7.58 -16.58 -5.05
C GLY A 330 -7.09 -17.69 -4.13
N GLY A 331 -7.39 -18.94 -4.50
CA GLY A 331 -6.80 -20.13 -3.88
C GLY A 331 -7.50 -21.42 -4.28
N SER A 332 -6.93 -22.55 -3.91
CA SER A 332 -7.63 -23.83 -3.93
C SER A 332 -8.41 -23.97 -2.61
N ALA A 333 -9.69 -24.36 -2.65
CA ALA A 333 -10.43 -24.70 -1.43
C ALA A 333 -9.95 -26.03 -0.80
N ASN A 334 -8.67 -26.40 -0.96
CA ASN A 334 -8.13 -27.74 -0.66
C ASN A 334 -8.93 -28.90 -1.31
N THR A 335 -9.75 -28.60 -2.33
CA THR A 335 -10.67 -29.53 -3.01
C THR A 335 -10.37 -29.70 -4.50
N GLY A 336 -9.38 -28.97 -5.04
CA GLY A 336 -9.04 -28.97 -6.46
C GLY A 336 -9.95 -28.11 -7.35
N THR A 337 -10.87 -27.34 -6.75
CA THR A 337 -11.68 -26.31 -7.45
C THR A 337 -11.22 -24.93 -6.98
N GLY A 338 -10.81 -24.07 -7.91
CA GLY A 338 -10.38 -22.70 -7.59
C GLY A 338 -11.53 -21.88 -7.01
N VAL A 339 -11.25 -21.09 -5.98
CA VAL A 339 -12.18 -20.11 -5.40
C VAL A 339 -11.64 -18.70 -5.67
N GLY A 340 -12.54 -17.78 -6.00
CA GLY A 340 -12.26 -16.39 -6.33
C GLY A 340 -11.35 -16.21 -7.55
N ASP A 341 -10.57 -15.13 -7.58
CA ASP A 341 -9.68 -14.80 -8.71
C ASP A 341 -8.19 -14.81 -8.31
N PRO A 342 -7.42 -15.86 -8.68
CA PRO A 342 -5.97 -15.94 -8.46
C PRO A 342 -5.16 -14.77 -9.00
N ALA A 343 -5.65 -14.03 -10.00
CA ALA A 343 -4.97 -12.83 -10.50
C ALA A 343 -4.94 -11.67 -9.49
N THR A 344 -5.76 -11.72 -8.43
CA THR A 344 -5.77 -10.72 -7.35
C THR A 344 -4.71 -10.96 -6.26
N MET A 345 -4.13 -12.17 -6.22
CA MET A 345 -3.16 -12.60 -5.22
C MET A 345 -1.78 -11.97 -5.45
N PHE A 346 -1.03 -11.76 -4.37
CA PHE A 346 0.34 -11.25 -4.47
C PHE A 346 1.32 -12.40 -4.67
N VAL A 347 2.20 -12.25 -5.66
CA VAL A 347 3.19 -13.27 -6.03
C VAL A 347 4.55 -12.85 -5.51
N PRO A 348 5.32 -13.74 -4.84
CA PRO A 348 6.68 -13.39 -4.42
C PRO A 348 7.55 -13.15 -5.65
N MET A 349 8.39 -12.11 -5.60
CA MET A 349 9.42 -11.94 -6.62
C MET A 349 10.40 -13.10 -6.59
N PHE A 350 10.75 -13.59 -7.77
CA PHE A 350 11.89 -14.46 -8.00
C PHE A 350 12.42 -14.09 -9.39
N ALA A 351 13.55 -13.42 -9.46
CA ALA A 351 14.18 -13.09 -10.74
C ALA A 351 14.85 -14.35 -11.31
N PRO A 352 14.41 -14.87 -12.46
CA PRO A 352 15.09 -15.99 -13.11
C PRO A 352 16.57 -15.65 -13.36
N ASP A 353 17.43 -16.65 -13.24
CA ASP A 353 18.82 -16.56 -13.63
C ASP A 353 18.96 -16.31 -15.14
N GLU A 354 19.66 -15.23 -15.47
CA GLU A 354 19.93 -14.83 -16.84
C GLU A 354 21.15 -15.55 -17.43
N PRO A 355 21.17 -15.74 -18.76
CA PRO A 355 22.23 -16.51 -19.41
C PRO A 355 23.58 -15.81 -19.27
N GLY A 356 24.56 -16.49 -18.69
CA GLY A 356 25.81 -15.82 -18.35
C GLY A 356 26.91 -16.76 -17.97
N ASN A 357 26.93 -17.22 -16.72
CA ASN A 357 28.08 -17.91 -16.17
C ASN A 357 27.91 -19.43 -16.25
N HIS A 358 28.91 -20.09 -16.84
CA HIS A 358 29.12 -21.53 -16.66
C HIS A 358 30.26 -21.75 -15.65
N TRP A 359 29.98 -22.13 -14.41
CA TRP A 359 31.04 -22.51 -13.46
C TRP A 359 31.39 -23.98 -13.61
N LYS A 360 32.66 -24.33 -13.35
CA LYS A 360 33.09 -25.74 -13.34
C LYS A 360 32.31 -26.52 -12.28
N LEU A 361 31.68 -27.62 -12.68
CA LEU A 361 30.91 -28.51 -11.81
C LEU A 361 31.75 -29.67 -11.28
N THR A 362 32.68 -30.18 -12.10
CA THR A 362 33.39 -31.44 -11.84
C THR A 362 34.86 -31.24 -11.51
N GLN A 363 35.36 -30.00 -11.70
CA GLN A 363 36.79 -29.66 -11.62
C GLN A 363 37.67 -30.48 -12.58
N ASP A 364 37.07 -31.21 -13.53
CA ASP A 364 37.77 -31.92 -14.60
C ASP A 364 38.63 -30.90 -15.37
N PRO A 365 39.95 -31.17 -15.56
CA PRO A 365 40.81 -30.29 -16.33
C PRO A 365 40.36 -30.13 -17.79
N ASP A 366 39.63 -31.10 -18.34
CA ASP A 366 39.02 -31.10 -19.67
C ASP A 366 37.59 -30.51 -19.67
N GLU A 367 37.02 -30.19 -18.50
CA GLU A 367 35.78 -29.43 -18.42
C GLU A 367 35.97 -28.06 -19.08
N ALA A 368 35.08 -27.74 -20.03
CA ALA A 368 35.11 -26.50 -20.78
C ALA A 368 35.24 -25.30 -19.82
N ALA A 369 36.17 -24.39 -20.16
CA ALA A 369 36.38 -23.20 -19.37
C ALA A 369 35.08 -22.40 -19.23
N PRO A 370 34.82 -21.79 -18.06
CA PRO A 370 33.70 -20.90 -17.87
C PRO A 370 33.56 -19.89 -19.00
N VAL A 371 32.38 -19.89 -19.64
CA VAL A 371 32.00 -18.80 -20.53
C VAL A 371 31.14 -17.86 -19.71
N THR A 372 31.45 -16.57 -19.75
CA THR A 372 30.64 -15.51 -19.15
C THR A 372 29.99 -14.70 -20.27
N TYR A 373 28.67 -14.69 -20.31
CA TYR A 373 27.90 -13.74 -21.12
C TYR A 373 27.50 -12.54 -20.24
N GLY A 374 27.58 -11.33 -20.79
CA GLY A 374 27.37 -10.07 -20.06
C GLY A 374 25.90 -9.75 -19.77
N ALA A 375 25.12 -10.72 -19.28
CA ALA A 375 23.76 -10.50 -18.80
C ALA A 375 23.77 -9.80 -17.42
N VAL A 376 22.66 -9.16 -17.09
CA VAL A 376 22.55 -8.27 -15.92
C VAL A 376 22.53 -9.07 -14.62
N ASN A 377 21.76 -10.15 -14.60
CA ASN A 377 21.49 -10.96 -13.42
C ASN A 377 21.79 -12.44 -13.70
N SER A 378 23.04 -12.77 -14.04
CA SER A 378 23.52 -14.15 -14.12
C SER A 378 24.17 -14.58 -12.81
N TRP A 379 23.56 -15.54 -12.14
CA TRP A 379 23.85 -15.92 -10.77
C TRP A 379 23.77 -17.43 -10.50
N TRP A 380 23.25 -18.22 -11.44
CA TRP A 380 23.15 -19.67 -11.39
C TRP A 380 23.84 -20.34 -12.57
N ASN A 381 24.20 -21.62 -12.41
CA ASN A 381 24.97 -22.30 -13.43
C ASN A 381 24.08 -22.63 -14.63
N ASP A 382 24.48 -22.16 -15.81
CA ASP A 382 23.78 -22.45 -17.05
C ASP A 382 24.07 -23.86 -17.56
N ASP A 383 23.13 -24.42 -18.33
CA ASP A 383 23.35 -25.66 -19.07
C ASP A 383 24.21 -25.39 -20.32
N PRO A 384 25.43 -25.97 -20.41
CA PRO A 384 26.34 -25.73 -21.53
C PRO A 384 25.87 -26.37 -22.85
N THR A 385 24.91 -27.31 -22.80
CA THR A 385 24.41 -28.01 -24.00
C THR A 385 23.50 -27.14 -24.86
N SER A 386 22.94 -26.08 -24.29
CA SER A 386 22.10 -25.13 -25.03
C SER A 386 22.93 -24.10 -25.80
N SER A 387 22.56 -23.88 -27.06
CA SER A 387 23.20 -22.90 -27.95
C SER A 387 22.56 -21.50 -27.90
N THR A 388 21.47 -21.29 -27.16
CA THR A 388 20.77 -19.99 -27.09
C THR A 388 20.55 -19.52 -25.65
N GLY A 389 20.63 -18.20 -25.42
CA GLY A 389 20.33 -17.60 -24.12
C GLY A 389 18.89 -17.84 -23.68
N GLN A 390 17.93 -17.78 -24.60
CA GLN A 390 16.52 -18.06 -24.31
C GLN A 390 16.29 -19.44 -23.70
N ALA A 391 16.89 -20.48 -24.27
CA ALA A 391 16.75 -21.83 -23.75
C ALA A 391 17.45 -21.99 -22.39
N ARG A 392 18.58 -21.30 -22.15
CA ARG A 392 19.27 -21.33 -20.85
C ARG A 392 18.48 -20.65 -19.74
N GLN A 393 17.86 -19.50 -20.02
CA GLN A 393 17.03 -18.81 -19.03
C GLN A 393 15.76 -19.60 -18.68
N ARG A 394 15.13 -20.23 -19.69
CA ARG A 394 13.90 -21.03 -19.49
C ARG A 394 14.12 -22.38 -18.83
N ASN A 395 15.36 -22.89 -18.83
CA ASN A 395 15.66 -24.21 -18.29
C ASN A 395 15.47 -24.23 -16.77
N MET A 396 14.38 -24.85 -16.31
CA MET A 396 14.05 -24.96 -14.89
C MET A 396 14.83 -26.07 -14.18
N ALA A 397 15.41 -27.02 -14.92
CA ALA A 397 16.20 -28.11 -14.33
C ALA A 397 17.45 -27.61 -13.61
N LYS A 398 17.99 -26.45 -14.02
CA LYS A 398 19.20 -25.87 -13.43
C LYS A 398 19.05 -25.56 -11.94
N TYR A 399 17.88 -25.10 -11.49
CA TYR A 399 17.64 -24.75 -10.08
C TYR A 399 17.62 -25.96 -9.12
N PHE A 400 17.57 -27.18 -9.66
CA PHE A 400 17.64 -28.43 -8.89
C PHE A 400 19.02 -29.09 -8.98
N GLN A 401 20.00 -28.41 -9.55
CA GLN A 401 21.42 -28.75 -9.49
C GLN A 401 22.10 -27.85 -8.45
N PRO A 402 22.95 -28.40 -7.54
CA PRO A 402 23.64 -27.58 -6.56
C PRO A 402 24.57 -26.54 -7.22
N ARG A 403 24.57 -25.32 -6.69
CA ARG A 403 25.54 -24.28 -7.08
C ARG A 403 26.94 -24.62 -6.54
N PRO A 404 28.01 -24.54 -7.35
CA PRO A 404 29.39 -24.80 -6.91
C PRO A 404 29.86 -23.89 -5.76
N ILE A 405 30.80 -24.40 -4.94
CA ILE A 405 31.35 -23.69 -3.76
C ILE A 405 32.12 -22.41 -4.12
N ASP A 406 32.76 -22.38 -5.30
CA ASP A 406 33.57 -21.23 -5.75
C ASP A 406 32.73 -20.09 -6.35
N ALA A 407 31.41 -20.27 -6.47
CA ALA A 407 30.54 -19.24 -7.00
C ALA A 407 30.35 -18.12 -5.95
N PRO A 408 30.49 -16.83 -6.32
CA PRO A 408 30.50 -15.73 -5.37
C PRO A 408 29.19 -15.63 -4.60
N ALA A 409 29.27 -15.32 -3.29
CA ALA A 409 28.10 -14.98 -2.50
C ALA A 409 27.45 -13.70 -3.06
N LEU A 410 26.12 -13.68 -3.14
CA LEU A 410 25.40 -12.54 -3.70
C LEU A 410 24.93 -11.60 -2.58
N PRO A 411 25.08 -10.28 -2.76
CA PRO A 411 24.53 -9.32 -1.81
C PRO A 411 22.99 -9.32 -1.85
N ALA A 412 22.38 -8.70 -0.84
CA ALA A 412 20.93 -8.49 -0.84
C ALA A 412 20.46 -7.72 -2.09
N GLY A 413 19.23 -7.99 -2.55
CA GLY A 413 18.69 -7.40 -3.77
C GLY A 413 19.32 -7.90 -5.07
N ASN A 414 20.06 -9.02 -5.05
CA ASN A 414 20.66 -9.68 -6.22
C ASN A 414 20.21 -11.14 -6.33
N GLY A 415 20.55 -11.79 -7.44
CA GLY A 415 20.22 -13.19 -7.68
C GLY A 415 18.71 -13.38 -7.83
N PRO A 416 18.09 -14.36 -7.13
CA PRO A 416 16.64 -14.52 -7.18
C PRO A 416 15.89 -13.33 -6.55
N ASN A 417 16.55 -12.51 -5.72
CA ASN A 417 15.96 -11.29 -5.14
C ASN A 417 16.32 -10.02 -5.93
N TYR A 418 16.73 -10.13 -7.19
CA TYR A 418 17.09 -8.96 -8.01
C TYR A 418 15.99 -7.88 -7.99
N SER A 419 16.39 -6.63 -7.82
CA SER A 419 15.49 -5.45 -7.67
C SER A 419 14.63 -5.42 -6.39
N CYS A 420 14.88 -6.30 -5.41
CA CYS A 420 14.34 -6.20 -4.06
C CYS A 420 15.30 -5.43 -3.13
N THR A 421 15.36 -4.11 -3.30
CA THR A 421 16.36 -3.24 -2.65
C THR A 421 15.79 -2.42 -1.48
N THR A 422 14.47 -2.44 -1.30
CA THR A 422 13.79 -1.63 -0.28
C THR A 422 13.61 -2.39 1.02
N ASN A 423 13.51 -1.64 2.12
CA ASN A 423 13.10 -2.22 3.40
C ASN A 423 11.60 -2.53 3.41
N PRO A 424 11.14 -3.43 4.30
CA PRO A 424 9.72 -3.76 4.44
C PRO A 424 8.85 -2.54 4.73
N ILE A 425 7.65 -2.54 4.16
CA ILE A 425 6.57 -1.61 4.53
C ILE A 425 6.35 -1.66 6.04
N THR A 426 6.21 -0.49 6.65
CA THR A 426 5.70 -0.37 8.01
C THR A 426 4.19 -0.12 7.95
N PRO A 427 3.35 -1.02 8.47
CA PRO A 427 1.90 -0.84 8.48
C PRO A 427 1.48 0.41 9.27
N LEU A 428 0.22 0.83 9.11
CA LEU A 428 -0.33 1.96 9.89
C LEU A 428 -0.13 1.74 11.40
N THR A 429 0.65 2.62 12.00
CA THR A 429 1.05 2.61 13.39
C THR A 429 0.60 3.91 14.06
N ASP A 430 0.01 3.81 15.24
CA ASP A 430 -0.45 4.97 16.01
C ASP A 430 0.73 5.79 16.52
N VAL A 431 0.87 7.02 16.02
CA VAL A 431 1.96 7.92 16.39
C VAL A 431 1.61 8.82 17.57
N SER A 432 0.38 8.74 18.11
CA SER A 432 0.04 9.38 19.38
C SER A 432 0.73 8.72 20.58
N VAL A 433 1.27 7.51 20.39
CA VAL A 433 2.09 6.78 21.36
C VAL A 433 3.56 6.87 20.98
N ALA A 434 4.44 7.06 21.96
CA ALA A 434 5.88 7.27 21.75
C ALA A 434 6.56 6.11 21.00
N ASP A 435 6.19 4.86 21.32
CA ASP A 435 6.73 3.67 20.66
C ASP A 435 6.36 3.63 19.17
N GLY A 436 5.12 4.00 18.83
CA GLY A 436 4.65 4.03 17.45
C GLY A 436 5.33 5.12 16.63
N ALA A 437 5.48 6.33 17.17
CA ALA A 437 6.26 7.40 16.55
C ALA A 437 7.73 6.99 16.37
N THR A 438 8.32 6.28 17.34
CA THR A 438 9.70 5.79 17.26
C THR A 438 9.85 4.72 16.19
N ALA A 439 8.90 3.78 16.08
CA ALA A 439 8.92 2.73 15.08
C ALA A 439 8.92 3.30 13.65
N ILE A 440 8.04 4.27 13.36
CA ILE A 440 7.98 4.91 12.05
C ILE A 440 9.28 5.66 11.73
N LYS A 441 9.82 6.43 12.69
CA LYS A 441 11.08 7.16 12.49
C LYS A 441 12.27 6.23 12.29
N ALA A 442 12.34 5.13 13.02
CA ALA A 442 13.37 4.10 12.84
C ALA A 442 13.28 3.47 11.45
N ALA A 443 12.07 3.17 10.96
CA ALA A 443 11.87 2.65 9.61
C ALA A 443 12.32 3.65 8.53
N ILE A 444 12.04 4.95 8.72
CA ILE A 444 12.53 6.02 7.84
C ILE A 444 14.07 6.05 7.84
N ASP A 445 14.72 5.95 8.99
CA ASP A 445 16.18 5.99 9.09
C ASP A 445 16.88 4.83 8.37
N LEU A 446 16.24 3.66 8.33
CA LEU A 446 16.78 2.47 7.67
C LEU A 446 16.75 2.56 6.14
N MET A 447 15.97 3.46 5.53
CA MET A 447 15.82 3.55 4.07
C MET A 447 17.17 3.75 3.36
N GLN A 448 17.40 3.06 2.24
CA GLN A 448 18.62 3.16 1.46
C GLN A 448 18.29 3.41 -0.02
N PRO A 449 19.01 4.33 -0.70
CA PRO A 449 18.75 4.67 -2.09
C PRO A 449 19.39 3.65 -3.05
N ASN A 450 18.62 2.74 -3.62
CA ASN A 450 19.06 1.74 -4.59
C ASN A 450 17.91 1.24 -5.50
N GLY A 451 18.19 1.03 -6.78
CA GLY A 451 17.25 0.51 -7.78
C GLY A 451 16.61 1.58 -8.66
N GLY A 452 15.68 1.16 -9.52
CA GLY A 452 14.88 2.05 -10.36
C GLY A 452 13.77 2.77 -9.59
N THR A 453 12.96 3.55 -10.31
CA THR A 453 11.92 4.42 -9.75
C THR A 453 10.55 3.98 -10.29
N ASN A 454 9.77 3.25 -9.49
CA ASN A 454 8.41 2.83 -9.85
C ASN A 454 7.38 3.50 -8.92
N VAL A 455 7.05 4.76 -9.22
CA VAL A 455 6.06 5.55 -8.47
C VAL A 455 4.67 4.93 -8.47
N PRO A 456 4.12 4.36 -9.58
CA PRO A 456 2.80 3.73 -9.50
C PRO A 456 2.78 2.56 -8.51
N GLU A 457 3.83 1.75 -8.43
CA GLU A 457 3.88 0.67 -7.43
C GLU A 457 3.92 1.22 -6.00
N GLY A 458 4.72 2.26 -5.75
CA GLY A 458 4.73 2.96 -4.47
C GLY A 458 3.35 3.52 -4.10
N MET A 459 2.66 4.17 -5.03
CA MET A 459 1.31 4.71 -4.84
C MET A 459 0.28 3.61 -4.58
N ALA A 460 0.38 2.46 -5.27
CA ALA A 460 -0.55 1.36 -5.11
C ALA A 460 -0.44 0.73 -3.73
N TRP A 461 0.80 0.56 -3.22
CA TRP A 461 1.03 0.12 -1.85
C TRP A 461 0.69 1.19 -0.81
N GLY A 462 0.89 2.47 -1.11
CA GLY A 462 0.41 3.58 -0.28
C GLY A 462 -1.09 3.52 -0.04
N TRP A 463 -1.86 3.28 -1.11
CA TRP A 463 -3.31 3.07 -1.01
C TRP A 463 -3.62 1.84 -0.15
N ARG A 464 -3.01 0.68 -0.44
CA ARG A 464 -3.23 -0.57 0.34
C ARG A 464 -2.94 -0.43 1.83
N VAL A 465 -1.93 0.37 2.21
CA VAL A 465 -1.58 0.61 3.61
C VAL A 465 -2.66 1.42 4.34
N VAL A 466 -3.30 2.38 3.66
CA VAL A 466 -4.38 3.15 4.27
C VAL A 466 -5.73 2.45 4.17
N SER A 467 -5.91 1.47 3.31
CA SER A 467 -7.15 0.69 3.21
C SER A 467 -7.36 -0.25 4.40
N SER A 468 -8.59 -0.76 4.55
CA SER A 468 -8.96 -1.69 5.62
C SER A 468 -8.75 -3.18 5.26
N GLY A 469 -8.58 -3.47 3.97
CA GLY A 469 -8.39 -4.82 3.46
C GLY A 469 -6.97 -5.36 3.62
N GLU A 470 -6.81 -6.66 3.34
CA GLU A 470 -5.47 -7.25 3.17
C GLU A 470 -4.72 -6.57 2.01
N PRO A 471 -3.39 -6.41 2.07
CA PRO A 471 -2.45 -7.05 3.03
C PRO A 471 -2.32 -6.40 4.41
N PHE A 472 -2.67 -5.13 4.56
CA PHE A 472 -2.45 -4.35 5.78
C PHE A 472 -3.78 -3.89 6.37
N THR A 473 -4.37 -4.71 7.23
CA THR A 473 -5.73 -4.52 7.76
C THR A 473 -5.83 -3.51 8.91
N GLN A 474 -4.83 -2.65 9.09
CA GLN A 474 -4.76 -1.69 10.19
C GLN A 474 -5.59 -0.42 9.92
N GLY A 475 -5.93 -0.15 8.66
CA GLY A 475 -6.77 0.99 8.28
C GLY A 475 -8.23 0.80 8.70
N ARG A 476 -8.87 1.91 9.06
CA ARG A 476 -10.32 1.97 9.33
C ARG A 476 -11.12 1.63 8.08
N ARG A 477 -12.35 1.14 8.26
CA ARG A 477 -13.22 0.83 7.12
C ARG A 477 -13.48 2.08 6.27
N GLU A 478 -13.60 1.90 4.97
CA GLU A 478 -13.85 2.95 3.98
C GLU A 478 -15.23 3.60 4.19
N THR A 479 -16.14 2.90 4.87
CA THR A 479 -17.47 3.41 5.25
C THR A 479 -17.46 4.20 6.56
N GLU A 480 -16.35 4.20 7.32
CA GLU A 480 -16.25 4.94 8.59
C GLU A 480 -16.15 6.45 8.32
N LYS A 481 -17.13 7.21 8.79
CA LYS A 481 -17.15 8.67 8.64
C LYS A 481 -16.26 9.35 9.69
N GLY A 482 -15.64 10.47 9.32
CA GLY A 482 -14.72 11.22 10.19
C GLY A 482 -13.26 10.75 10.14
N ASN A 483 -12.92 9.90 9.18
CA ASN A 483 -11.55 9.46 8.95
C ASN A 483 -11.04 9.98 7.61
N ASP A 484 -9.90 10.67 7.61
CA ASP A 484 -9.20 11.04 6.39
C ASP A 484 -8.08 10.04 6.10
N LYS A 485 -8.12 9.43 4.92
CA LYS A 485 -7.07 8.58 4.38
C LYS A 485 -6.24 9.38 3.41
N VAL A 486 -4.95 9.52 3.70
CA VAL A 486 -4.02 10.34 2.92
C VAL A 486 -2.83 9.50 2.47
N VAL A 487 -2.50 9.59 1.19
CA VAL A 487 -1.26 9.04 0.63
C VAL A 487 -0.38 10.20 0.21
N ILE A 488 0.83 10.26 0.75
CA ILE A 488 1.83 11.29 0.44
C ILE A 488 2.95 10.62 -0.35
N VAL A 489 3.03 10.93 -1.64
CA VAL A 489 4.04 10.39 -2.55
C VAL A 489 5.15 11.41 -2.74
N LEU A 490 6.40 11.00 -2.55
CA LEU A 490 7.56 11.83 -2.85
C LEU A 490 8.55 11.08 -3.72
N THR A 491 9.02 11.72 -4.80
CA THR A 491 10.04 11.20 -5.71
C THR A 491 10.93 12.33 -6.25
N ASP A 492 12.17 12.01 -6.61
CA ASP A 492 13.13 12.94 -7.23
C ASP A 492 13.29 12.76 -8.74
N GLY A 493 12.46 11.93 -9.36
CA GLY A 493 12.70 11.45 -10.70
C GLY A 493 11.45 11.11 -11.50
N ALA A 494 11.66 10.87 -12.79
CA ALA A 494 10.68 10.22 -13.65
C ALA A 494 10.60 8.72 -13.33
N ASN A 495 9.47 8.11 -13.65
CA ASN A 495 9.33 6.65 -13.61
C ASN A 495 10.38 5.98 -14.51
N THR A 496 11.02 4.92 -14.03
CA THR A 496 12.03 4.18 -14.79
C THR A 496 11.80 2.68 -14.80
N TYR A 497 12.01 2.12 -15.99
CA TYR A 497 12.25 0.71 -16.23
C TYR A 497 13.39 0.64 -17.26
N TYR A 498 14.21 -0.41 -17.22
CA TYR A 498 15.46 -0.41 -17.98
C TYR A 498 15.53 -1.57 -18.96
N THR A 499 16.00 -1.28 -20.17
CA THR A 499 16.58 -2.32 -21.05
C THR A 499 17.96 -2.73 -20.53
N PRO A 500 18.39 -4.00 -20.70
CA PRO A 500 19.75 -4.42 -20.36
C PRO A 500 20.82 -3.54 -21.02
N SER A 501 20.63 -3.20 -22.29
CA SER A 501 21.55 -2.36 -23.06
C SER A 501 21.71 -0.95 -22.51
N SER A 502 20.64 -0.35 -21.94
CA SER A 502 20.73 0.98 -21.32
C SER A 502 21.60 1.02 -20.07
N LEU A 503 21.84 -0.14 -19.46
CA LEU A 503 22.73 -0.32 -18.32
C LEU A 503 24.11 -0.86 -18.72
N GLY A 504 24.39 -1.00 -20.02
CA GLY A 504 25.66 -1.50 -20.54
C GLY A 504 25.76 -3.03 -20.62
N TYR A 505 24.64 -3.75 -20.49
CA TYR A 505 24.60 -5.20 -20.53
C TYR A 505 24.02 -5.73 -21.85
N SER A 506 24.34 -6.98 -22.17
CA SER A 506 23.73 -7.70 -23.29
C SER A 506 22.37 -8.27 -22.90
N ASP A 507 21.48 -8.47 -23.89
CA ASP A 507 20.19 -9.15 -23.72
C ASP A 507 20.15 -10.48 -24.50
N PRO A 508 20.92 -11.51 -24.08
CA PRO A 508 21.06 -12.76 -24.82
C PRO A 508 19.78 -13.60 -24.85
N ALA A 509 18.86 -13.39 -23.91
CA ALA A 509 17.56 -14.04 -23.86
C ALA A 509 16.46 -13.23 -24.54
N ASN A 510 16.77 -12.04 -25.05
CA ASN A 510 15.80 -11.14 -25.67
C ASN A 510 14.64 -10.83 -24.71
N SER A 511 14.93 -10.64 -23.43
CA SER A 511 13.98 -10.37 -22.33
C SER A 511 13.43 -8.94 -22.37
N LYS A 512 14.06 -8.06 -23.16
CA LYS A 512 13.69 -6.65 -23.43
C LYS A 512 13.75 -5.69 -22.24
N SER A 513 13.81 -6.20 -21.02
CA SER A 513 13.99 -5.41 -19.81
C SER A 513 14.89 -6.12 -18.80
N THR A 514 15.35 -5.39 -17.80
CA THR A 514 15.78 -5.98 -16.53
C THR A 514 14.59 -6.53 -15.77
N TYR A 515 14.83 -7.44 -14.83
CA TYR A 515 13.80 -7.93 -13.91
C TYR A 515 13.48 -6.89 -12.82
N ALA A 516 12.19 -6.63 -12.61
CA ALA A 516 11.68 -5.81 -11.51
C ALA A 516 10.21 -6.18 -11.24
N SER A 517 9.42 -5.31 -10.60
CA SER A 517 8.03 -5.58 -10.20
C SER A 517 7.10 -6.11 -11.31
N TYR A 518 7.35 -5.80 -12.58
CA TYR A 518 6.56 -6.30 -13.71
C TYR A 518 7.16 -7.56 -14.38
N GLY A 519 8.20 -8.17 -13.80
CA GLY A 519 8.94 -9.26 -14.42
C GLY A 519 9.74 -8.82 -15.64
N TYR A 520 9.95 -9.73 -16.60
CA TYR A 520 10.47 -9.35 -17.92
C TYR A 520 9.35 -8.97 -18.88
N LEU A 521 9.64 -8.09 -19.84
CA LEU A 521 8.66 -7.72 -20.87
C LEU A 521 8.55 -8.73 -22.02
N ASN A 522 9.45 -9.71 -22.09
CA ASN A 522 9.36 -10.86 -22.95
C ASN A 522 9.82 -12.13 -22.19
N PRO A 523 9.06 -13.25 -22.19
CA PRO A 523 7.80 -13.49 -22.90
C PRO A 523 6.65 -12.61 -22.43
N GLY A 524 5.63 -12.44 -23.28
CA GLY A 524 4.43 -11.68 -22.90
C GLY A 524 3.61 -12.36 -21.82
N TYR A 525 2.74 -11.58 -21.19
CA TYR A 525 1.91 -11.99 -20.06
C TYR A 525 0.93 -13.09 -20.47
N ASN A 526 0.84 -14.15 -19.67
CA ASN A 526 -0.18 -15.21 -19.76
C ASN A 526 -0.39 -15.76 -21.19
N GLY A 527 0.72 -16.04 -21.91
CA GLY A 527 0.69 -16.60 -23.26
C GLY A 527 0.39 -15.58 -24.37
N THR A 528 0.23 -14.31 -24.05
CA THR A 528 0.14 -13.22 -25.03
C THR A 528 1.51 -12.79 -25.54
N SER A 529 1.54 -11.93 -26.55
CA SER A 529 2.76 -11.27 -27.03
C SER A 529 3.08 -9.95 -26.31
N ILE A 530 2.25 -9.52 -25.36
CA ILE A 530 2.33 -8.20 -24.72
C ILE A 530 2.84 -8.39 -23.29
N GLY A 531 3.92 -7.70 -22.92
CA GLY A 531 4.44 -7.72 -21.54
C GLY A 531 3.43 -7.16 -20.53
N ARG A 532 3.44 -7.68 -19.29
CA ARG A 532 2.46 -7.34 -18.24
C ARG A 532 2.31 -5.84 -17.99
N MET A 533 3.42 -5.13 -18.02
CA MET A 533 3.50 -3.66 -17.90
C MET A 533 2.61 -2.94 -18.92
N PHE A 534 2.60 -3.36 -20.18
CA PHE A 534 1.85 -2.68 -21.25
C PHE A 534 0.34 -2.94 -21.24
N MET A 535 -0.17 -3.77 -20.33
CA MET A 535 -1.59 -4.10 -20.28
C MET A 535 -2.43 -2.93 -19.78
N GLY A 536 -3.60 -2.74 -20.40
CA GLY A 536 -4.55 -1.68 -20.00
C GLY A 536 -4.11 -0.26 -20.37
N THR A 537 -3.04 -0.13 -21.16
CA THR A 537 -2.55 1.16 -21.68
C THR A 537 -3.32 1.60 -22.94
N SER A 538 -3.32 2.90 -23.18
CA SER A 538 -3.92 3.54 -24.35
C SER A 538 -3.15 3.21 -25.63
N GLY A 539 -3.78 3.45 -26.79
CA GLY A 539 -3.14 3.29 -28.09
C GLY A 539 -1.95 4.24 -28.35
N ALA A 540 -1.67 5.19 -27.45
CA ALA A 540 -0.48 6.04 -27.52
C ALA A 540 0.79 5.31 -27.05
N ILE A 541 0.65 4.24 -26.27
CA ILE A 541 1.76 3.42 -25.79
C ILE A 541 2.08 2.34 -26.82
N GLY A 542 3.32 2.33 -27.32
CA GLY A 542 3.79 1.31 -28.24
C GLY A 542 4.04 -0.01 -27.51
N GLN A 543 3.11 -0.97 -27.56
CA GLN A 543 3.22 -2.25 -26.84
C GLN A 543 4.42 -3.13 -27.25
N PHE A 544 5.11 -2.78 -28.33
CA PHE A 544 6.33 -3.44 -28.84
C PHE A 544 7.52 -2.47 -28.94
N ASP A 545 7.38 -1.24 -28.46
CA ASP A 545 8.48 -0.28 -28.32
C ASP A 545 9.16 -0.50 -26.97
N TYR A 546 10.33 -1.13 -27.02
CA TYR A 546 11.13 -1.50 -25.86
C TYR A 546 12.16 -0.41 -25.47
N SER A 547 11.86 0.86 -25.72
CA SER A 547 12.69 1.97 -25.27
C SER A 547 12.39 2.37 -23.82
N ASN A 548 13.41 2.78 -23.07
CA ASN A 548 13.23 3.28 -21.70
C ASN A 548 12.23 4.46 -21.65
N GLY A 549 12.19 5.30 -22.70
CA GLY A 549 11.24 6.40 -22.79
C GLY A 549 9.78 5.94 -22.91
N ASN A 550 9.52 4.87 -23.69
CA ASN A 550 8.19 4.27 -23.77
C ASN A 550 7.79 3.59 -22.45
N TYR A 551 8.74 2.95 -21.74
CA TYR A 551 8.50 2.43 -20.39
C TYR A 551 8.11 3.54 -19.40
N THR A 552 8.81 4.68 -19.42
CA THR A 552 8.45 5.85 -18.61
C THR A 552 7.03 6.35 -18.94
N ASN A 553 6.67 6.42 -20.23
CA ASN A 553 5.34 6.87 -20.65
C ASN A 553 4.23 5.93 -20.18
N GLU A 554 4.46 4.61 -20.27
CA GLU A 554 3.52 3.60 -19.76
C GLU A 554 3.32 3.74 -18.24
N LEU A 555 4.41 3.80 -17.46
CA LEU A 555 4.31 3.92 -16.00
C LEU A 555 3.59 5.22 -15.59
N ASN A 556 3.79 6.31 -16.35
CA ASN A 556 3.05 7.55 -16.14
C ASN A 556 1.55 7.39 -16.41
N GLU A 557 1.15 6.61 -17.42
CA GLU A 557 -0.25 6.34 -17.72
C GLU A 557 -0.92 5.45 -16.66
N GLN A 558 -0.21 4.40 -16.19
CA GLN A 558 -0.67 3.57 -15.07
C GLN A 558 -0.82 4.40 -13.79
N MET A 559 0.15 5.27 -13.50
CA MET A 559 0.10 6.19 -12.36
C MET A 559 -1.12 7.11 -12.43
N ALA A 560 -1.41 7.70 -13.60
CA ALA A 560 -2.59 8.54 -13.78
C ALA A 560 -3.88 7.77 -13.50
N THR A 561 -4.00 6.56 -14.02
CA THR A 561 -5.16 5.68 -13.81
C THR A 561 -5.32 5.31 -12.33
N LEU A 562 -4.24 4.87 -11.69
CA LEU A 562 -4.20 4.53 -10.27
C LEU A 562 -4.58 5.70 -9.37
N CYS A 563 -4.04 6.90 -9.60
CA CYS A 563 -4.37 8.08 -8.80
C CYS A 563 -5.83 8.49 -8.98
N ASN A 564 -6.39 8.37 -10.18
CA ASN A 564 -7.82 8.64 -10.41
C ASN A 564 -8.71 7.64 -9.67
N ASN A 565 -8.35 6.35 -9.68
CA ASN A 565 -9.07 5.32 -8.93
C ASN A 565 -8.97 5.54 -7.42
N ALA A 566 -7.79 5.91 -6.90
CA ALA A 566 -7.60 6.21 -5.48
C ALA A 566 -8.44 7.42 -5.03
N LYS A 567 -8.45 8.50 -5.82
CA LYS A 567 -9.28 9.69 -5.56
C LYS A 567 -10.77 9.35 -5.61
N ALA A 568 -11.20 8.52 -6.55
CA ALA A 568 -12.58 8.04 -6.62
C ALA A 568 -12.98 7.19 -5.40
N ALA A 569 -12.01 6.53 -4.76
CA ALA A 569 -12.17 5.83 -3.49
C ALA A 569 -12.02 6.74 -2.25
N ASN A 570 -12.08 8.06 -2.42
CA ASN A 570 -11.94 9.07 -1.36
C ASN A 570 -10.58 9.10 -0.67
N ILE A 571 -9.52 8.59 -1.32
CA ILE A 571 -8.15 8.74 -0.85
C ILE A 571 -7.63 10.11 -1.26
N MET A 572 -7.17 10.91 -0.29
CA MET A 572 -6.49 12.16 -0.57
C MET A 572 -5.05 11.87 -0.97
N VAL A 573 -4.68 12.26 -2.19
CA VAL A 573 -3.33 12.08 -2.72
C VAL A 573 -2.58 13.39 -2.67
N MET A 574 -1.46 13.43 -1.95
CA MET A 574 -0.51 14.54 -1.90
C MET A 574 0.77 14.10 -2.61
N THR A 575 1.37 14.96 -3.41
CA THR A 575 2.58 14.60 -4.16
C THR A 575 3.67 15.66 -4.05
N VAL A 576 4.92 15.23 -3.90
CA VAL A 576 6.09 16.10 -3.82
C VAL A 576 7.11 15.67 -4.87
N ALA A 577 7.45 16.57 -5.78
CA ALA A 577 8.60 16.45 -6.67
C ALA A 577 9.82 17.02 -5.95
N LEU A 578 10.94 16.31 -5.91
CA LEU A 578 12.19 16.77 -5.30
C LEU A 578 13.26 17.05 -6.37
N ASP A 579 13.70 18.30 -6.46
CA ASP A 579 14.75 18.76 -7.38
C ASP A 579 14.49 18.48 -8.86
N LEU A 580 13.22 18.44 -9.27
CA LEU A 580 12.84 18.34 -10.68
C LEU A 580 12.84 19.71 -11.36
N SER A 581 13.48 19.80 -12.53
CA SER A 581 13.57 21.05 -13.27
C SER A 581 12.40 21.25 -14.23
N THR A 582 11.83 22.45 -14.25
CA THR A 582 10.83 22.82 -15.26
C THR A 582 11.42 23.08 -16.65
N SER A 583 12.75 23.20 -16.76
CA SER A 583 13.46 23.39 -18.03
C SER A 583 13.80 22.08 -18.75
N GLN A 584 13.86 20.96 -18.02
CA GLN A 584 14.16 19.64 -18.59
C GLN A 584 12.86 18.96 -19.01
N ALA A 585 12.80 18.45 -20.24
CA ALA A 585 11.57 17.87 -20.80
C ALA A 585 11.07 16.66 -20.00
N SER A 586 11.98 15.75 -19.60
CA SER A 586 11.67 14.57 -18.77
C SER A 586 11.10 14.96 -17.41
N ASP A 587 11.75 15.91 -16.74
CA ASP A 587 11.37 16.36 -15.40
C ASP A 587 10.03 17.09 -15.44
N LYS A 588 9.78 17.87 -16.50
CA LYS A 588 8.49 18.53 -16.73
C LYS A 588 7.35 17.52 -16.89
N LEU A 589 7.59 16.39 -17.55
CA LEU A 589 6.60 15.32 -17.65
C LEU A 589 6.33 14.68 -16.28
N ALA A 590 7.37 14.41 -15.50
CA ALA A 590 7.23 13.88 -14.14
C ALA A 590 6.49 14.86 -13.20
N ILE A 591 6.84 16.15 -13.24
CA ILE A 591 6.14 17.22 -12.52
C ILE A 591 4.64 17.24 -12.89
N ASN A 592 4.33 17.17 -14.18
CA ASN A 592 2.94 17.17 -14.64
C ASN A 592 2.18 15.92 -14.20
N ALA A 593 2.82 14.75 -14.24
CA ALA A 593 2.24 13.49 -13.78
C ALA A 593 1.92 13.54 -12.27
N LEU A 594 2.86 13.99 -11.44
CA LEU A 594 2.67 14.16 -10.00
C LEU A 594 1.56 15.18 -9.70
N LYS A 595 1.59 16.34 -10.35
CA LYS A 595 0.57 17.38 -10.18
C LYS A 595 -0.83 16.89 -10.56
N SER A 596 -0.95 16.12 -11.64
CA SER A 596 -2.23 15.52 -12.08
C SER A 596 -2.73 14.43 -11.12
N CYS A 597 -1.81 13.63 -10.59
CA CYS A 597 -2.09 12.61 -9.59
C CYS A 597 -2.65 13.22 -8.29
N SER A 598 -2.11 14.37 -7.86
CA SER A 598 -2.52 15.06 -6.63
C SER A 598 -4.01 15.46 -6.59
N SER A 599 -4.56 15.37 -5.38
CA SER A 599 -5.90 15.85 -5.04
C SER A 599 -5.92 17.37 -4.90
N ASP A 600 -7.13 17.92 -4.88
CA ASP A 600 -7.36 19.33 -4.62
C ASP A 600 -7.44 19.59 -3.10
N SER A 601 -6.88 20.70 -2.64
CA SER A 601 -6.98 21.13 -1.24
C SER A 601 -8.42 21.49 -0.91
N ARG A 602 -8.85 21.10 0.30
CA ARG A 602 -10.16 21.48 0.85
C ARG A 602 -10.16 22.89 1.45
N PHE A 603 -8.99 23.48 1.67
CA PHE A 603 -8.83 24.75 2.41
C PHE A 603 -8.15 25.84 1.58
N ARG A 604 -7.13 25.49 0.79
CA ARG A 604 -6.38 26.47 -0.01
C ARG A 604 -7.02 26.69 -1.38
N LYS A 605 -7.00 27.95 -1.82
CA LYS A 605 -7.32 28.36 -3.19
C LYS A 605 -6.03 28.49 -4.00
N ASP A 606 -6.12 28.23 -5.30
CA ASP A 606 -4.96 28.37 -6.19
C ASP A 606 -4.51 29.84 -6.21
N PRO A 607 -3.23 30.14 -5.93
CA PRO A 607 -2.72 31.51 -5.89
C PRO A 607 -2.81 32.23 -7.25
N THR A 608 -2.81 31.48 -8.35
CA THR A 608 -2.87 31.99 -9.73
C THR A 608 -4.30 32.05 -10.27
N ASP A 609 -5.21 31.27 -9.70
CA ASP A 609 -6.65 31.28 -10.03
C ASP A 609 -7.49 31.01 -8.76
N PRO A 610 -7.80 32.05 -7.95
CA PRO A 610 -8.52 31.88 -6.69
C PRO A 610 -9.93 31.28 -6.81
N SER A 611 -10.47 31.13 -8.03
CA SER A 611 -11.74 30.44 -8.27
C SER A 611 -11.64 28.92 -8.08
N LYS A 612 -10.42 28.36 -8.17
CA LYS A 612 -10.16 26.93 -8.07
C LYS A 612 -9.47 26.57 -6.75
N PRO A 613 -9.69 25.35 -6.22
CA PRO A 613 -8.87 24.85 -5.12
C PRO A 613 -7.42 24.69 -5.56
N ALA A 614 -6.47 24.91 -4.64
CA ALA A 614 -5.06 24.65 -4.92
C ALA A 614 -4.79 23.15 -5.03
N LYS A 615 -3.87 22.74 -5.91
CA LYS A 615 -3.40 21.35 -5.95
C LYS A 615 -2.55 21.02 -4.73
N LEU A 616 -2.69 19.80 -4.19
CA LEU A 616 -1.84 19.25 -3.14
C LEU A 616 -0.53 18.71 -3.74
N PHE A 617 0.15 19.58 -4.47
CA PHE A 617 1.40 19.31 -5.16
C PHE A 617 2.45 20.35 -4.80
N TRP A 618 3.68 19.89 -4.53
CA TRP A 618 4.84 20.73 -4.25
C TRP A 618 6.00 20.35 -5.16
N ASN A 619 6.62 21.34 -5.81
CA ASN A 619 7.87 21.15 -6.55
C ASN A 619 9.02 21.67 -5.69
N ALA A 620 9.50 20.82 -4.79
CA ALA A 620 10.50 21.13 -3.79
C ALA A 620 11.92 21.12 -4.38
N THR A 621 12.81 21.87 -3.74
CA THR A 621 14.26 21.74 -3.89
C THR A 621 14.85 21.18 -2.61
N GLY A 622 16.10 20.70 -2.65
CA GLY A 622 16.80 20.30 -1.44
C GLY A 622 16.78 21.37 -0.32
N ALA A 623 16.80 22.65 -0.68
CA ALA A 623 16.73 23.76 0.27
C ALA A 623 15.31 24.07 0.79
N SER A 624 14.25 23.82 0.00
CA SER A 624 12.86 24.13 0.37
C SER A 624 12.12 22.98 1.03
N LEU A 625 12.60 21.73 0.86
CA LEU A 625 11.86 20.52 1.22
C LEU A 625 11.31 20.50 2.65
N SER A 626 12.09 20.94 3.64
CA SER A 626 11.62 21.01 5.03
C SER A 626 10.45 21.99 5.21
N ASN A 627 10.44 23.11 4.49
CA ASN A 627 9.32 24.06 4.53
C ASN A 627 8.09 23.50 3.80
N ASP A 628 8.28 22.82 2.68
CA ASP A 628 7.19 22.16 1.96
C ASP A 628 6.51 21.09 2.84
N PHE A 629 7.28 20.32 3.63
CA PHE A 629 6.72 19.37 4.60
C PHE A 629 5.98 20.04 5.77
N LYS A 630 6.34 21.26 6.16
CA LYS A 630 5.56 22.03 7.14
C LYS A 630 4.22 22.46 6.54
N GLU A 631 4.19 22.87 5.28
CA GLU A 631 2.93 23.18 4.58
C GLU A 631 2.02 21.95 4.49
N ILE A 632 2.58 20.79 4.16
CA ILE A 632 1.86 19.51 4.18
C ILE A 632 1.31 19.22 5.58
N GLY A 633 2.13 19.39 6.63
CA GLY A 633 1.70 19.24 8.02
C GLY A 633 0.54 20.17 8.36
N ASN A 634 0.57 21.41 7.89
CA ASN A 634 -0.52 22.38 8.07
C ASN A 634 -1.81 21.96 7.33
N GLU A 635 -1.71 21.48 6.09
CA GLU A 635 -2.86 20.94 5.35
C GLU A 635 -3.52 19.78 6.12
N LEU A 636 -2.71 18.83 6.61
CA LEU A 636 -3.18 17.69 7.39
C LEU A 636 -3.77 18.11 8.73
N SER A 637 -3.21 19.13 9.36
CA SER A 637 -3.73 19.71 10.60
C SER A 637 -5.10 20.35 10.37
N ASN A 638 -5.26 21.09 9.28
CA ASN A 638 -6.52 21.76 8.94
C ASN A 638 -7.66 20.78 8.66
N LEU A 639 -7.36 19.59 8.11
CA LEU A 639 -8.36 18.50 7.98
C LEU A 639 -8.97 18.11 9.33
N ARG A 640 -8.27 18.37 10.43
CA ARG A 640 -8.68 18.02 11.79
C ARG A 640 -9.23 19.21 12.58
N VAL A 641 -9.10 20.44 12.07
CA VAL A 641 -9.62 21.64 12.73
C VAL A 641 -10.93 22.06 12.05
N VAL A 642 -12.04 21.70 12.66
CA VAL A 642 -13.37 22.21 12.28
C VAL A 642 -13.66 23.41 13.19
N GLY A 643 -13.97 24.57 12.61
CA GLY A 643 -14.42 25.75 13.34
C GLY A 643 -15.66 25.49 14.19
#